data_AF-X0DUG2-F1
#
_entry.id   AF-X0DUG2-F1
#
_cell.length_a   1.000
_cell.length_b   1.000
_cell.length_c   1.000
_cell.angle_alpha   90.00
_cell.angle_beta   90.00
_cell.angle_gamma   90.00
#
_symmetry.space_group_name_H-M   'P 1'
#
loop_
_entity.id
_entity.type
_entity.pdbx_description
1 polymer ?
#
loop_
_entity_poly.entity_id
_entity_poly.type
_entity_poly.pdbx_seq_one_letter_code
_entity_poly.pdbx_strand_id
1 'polypeptide(L)'
;MATTSENTGAPNLRRRESLSEIRAANPDLALSGNIISATFNTPHSFVYRKGGDWDLKSRRGQSALFDSFAYLSSDATPWNHTVVAWTGEIDAPTDDVVSSPGTPAPNTFGATSLNALSAPVPIDGNTRLPTPPPVDGLWVPREDQDRLEYRLSHNKTIRTYPVWLSDESEATSEGILLKDQARWRRYAEHDLYTLLHYKQHEPTDGRRERVQWADYYRMNQKFANKIIEIYKPGDIVIIHDYFLMLLPSMLRQRVPNMYISFFLHSPFPSSEFLRCLPRRKEVLEGVLGSNLIGFQSYSYSRHFLSCCTRILGFPSDTLGIDAYGTRVQVGVFPIGIDAAKVESHAWTDAVTAKYNALRELYRGKKIIVGRDRLDSVRGVAQKLQAFERFLEMYPEWREKVVLIQVTSPTSVEAEKEDLEDDTKVATRVNELVMRINGMYGSLGFSPVQHYPQYLSQNEYFALLRAGDIGLITSVRDGMNTTSLEYIICQKEGNAPLILSEFSGTAGSLSDAIHINPWDLSGVAEKINAALTMSEDKRQEMQSRLYRHVTEHNVQSWITKFIRKVYNVLGDSSSANSTPLLDRALLLTQYRSANKRLFMFDYDGTLTPIVREPSAAVPSERLIHTLDLLASDPKNAVWIISGRDQEFLKQHLGNNRRLGFSAEHGSFMKHPGSDEWENLAEKFDMGWQAEVMEVFQKYTDRVQGLYTDTWFTQRTLT
;
A
#
# COMPACT_ATOMS: atom_id res chain seq x y z
N MET A 1 30.13 12.89 57.26
CA MET A 1 30.92 12.73 56.03
C MET A 1 30.50 11.43 55.36
N ALA A 2 30.25 11.51 54.05
CA ALA A 2 30.03 10.44 53.07
C ALA A 2 28.71 9.64 53.17
N THR A 3 27.73 10.17 52.43
CA THR A 3 26.45 9.62 51.98
C THR A 3 26.62 8.52 50.91
N THR A 4 25.89 7.42 51.06
CA THR A 4 25.67 6.39 50.03
C THR A 4 24.53 6.83 49.10
N SER A 5 24.84 7.13 47.83
CA SER A 5 23.84 7.43 46.80
C SER A 5 23.41 6.18 46.05
N GLU A 6 22.11 5.91 46.08
CA GLU A 6 21.40 4.94 45.25
C GLU A 6 21.62 5.23 43.77
N ASN A 7 22.01 4.19 43.03
CA ASN A 7 22.19 4.24 41.58
C ASN A 7 20.81 4.04 40.92
N THR A 8 20.15 5.14 40.56
CA THR A 8 18.90 5.13 39.82
C THR A 8 19.14 4.61 38.40
N GLY A 9 18.47 3.51 38.05
CA GLY A 9 18.58 2.87 36.75
C GLY A 9 18.04 3.76 35.63
N ALA A 10 18.95 4.35 34.86
CA ALA A 10 18.63 4.88 33.54
C ALA A 10 18.39 3.71 32.56
N PRO A 11 17.39 3.79 31.67
CA PRO A 11 17.15 2.75 30.67
C PRO A 11 18.36 2.64 29.74
N ASN A 12 18.83 1.41 29.51
CA ASN A 12 19.89 1.09 28.55
C ASN A 12 19.56 1.66 27.16
N LEU A 13 20.12 2.83 26.85
CA LEU A 13 20.20 3.37 25.50
C LEU A 13 20.97 2.36 24.65
N ARG A 14 20.26 1.56 23.86
CA ARG A 14 20.86 0.70 22.84
C ARG A 14 21.81 1.56 22.01
N ARG A 15 23.08 1.12 21.94
CA ARG A 15 24.14 1.77 21.16
C ARG A 15 23.61 2.10 19.76
N ARG A 16 23.68 3.38 19.37
CA ARG A 16 23.24 3.86 18.05
C ARG A 16 24.12 3.21 16.99
N GLU A 17 23.49 2.49 16.07
CA GLU A 17 24.15 1.80 14.97
C GLU A 17 24.61 2.86 13.94
N SER A 18 25.91 2.95 13.70
CA SER A 18 26.47 3.92 12.75
C SER A 18 26.40 3.42 11.31
N LEU A 19 26.35 4.33 10.33
CA LEU A 19 26.37 3.94 8.91
C LEU A 19 27.64 3.13 8.56
N SER A 20 28.77 3.44 9.21
CA SER A 20 30.01 2.67 9.07
C SER A 20 29.88 1.24 9.59
N GLU A 21 29.19 1.02 10.72
CA GLU A 21 28.93 -0.33 11.24
C GLU A 21 27.99 -1.09 10.29
N ILE A 22 26.96 -0.44 9.74
CA ILE A 22 26.01 -1.06 8.78
C ILE A 22 26.74 -1.46 7.48
N ARG A 23 27.60 -0.58 6.94
CA ARG A 23 28.41 -0.87 5.76
C ARG A 23 29.46 -1.95 6.03
N ALA A 24 30.09 -1.93 7.19
CA ALA A 24 31.06 -2.96 7.57
C ALA A 24 30.40 -4.34 7.72
N ALA A 25 29.15 -4.39 8.21
CA ALA A 25 28.38 -5.62 8.29
C ALA A 25 27.89 -6.13 6.91
N ASN A 26 27.82 -5.26 5.90
CA ASN A 26 27.34 -5.58 4.56
C ASN A 26 28.24 -4.97 3.47
N PRO A 27 29.51 -5.40 3.36
CA PRO A 27 30.49 -4.77 2.48
C PRO A 27 30.13 -4.86 1.00
N ASP A 28 29.39 -5.91 0.61
CA ASP A 28 28.92 -6.13 -0.76
C ASP A 28 27.75 -5.22 -1.14
N LEU A 29 27.02 -4.71 -0.15
CA LEU A 29 25.99 -3.70 -0.37
C LEU A 29 26.67 -2.35 -0.43
N ALA A 30 26.87 -1.83 -1.66
CA ALA A 30 27.35 -0.48 -1.90
C ALA A 30 26.32 0.60 -1.49
N LEU A 31 25.90 0.61 -0.21
CA LEU A 31 24.87 1.48 0.34
C LEU A 31 25.36 2.93 0.36
N SER A 32 24.59 3.81 -0.27
CA SER A 32 24.89 5.24 -0.34
C SER A 32 24.71 5.94 1.01
N GLY A 33 23.85 5.39 1.88
CA GLY A 33 23.40 6.03 3.12
C GLY A 33 22.16 6.91 2.94
N ASN A 34 21.56 6.95 1.75
CA ASN A 34 20.31 7.65 1.51
C ASN A 34 19.11 6.71 1.52
N ILE A 35 17.98 7.20 2.03
CA ILE A 35 16.68 6.54 1.92
C ILE A 35 15.70 7.49 1.22
N ILE A 36 15.01 6.97 0.21
CA ILE A 36 13.95 7.67 -0.52
C ILE A 36 12.63 6.99 -0.17
N SER A 37 11.77 7.66 0.58
CA SER A 37 10.41 7.17 0.86
C SER A 37 9.40 7.75 -0.12
N ALA A 38 8.67 6.90 -0.82
CA ALA A 38 7.58 7.29 -1.72
C ALA A 38 6.22 7.07 -1.04
N THR A 39 5.44 8.13 -0.89
CA THR A 39 4.06 8.07 -0.36
C THR A 39 3.13 8.85 -1.26
N PHE A 40 1.82 8.56 -1.21
CA PHE A 40 0.89 9.21 -2.12
C PHE A 40 0.79 10.72 -1.88
N ASN A 41 0.58 11.18 -0.65
CA ASN A 41 0.41 12.61 -0.35
C ASN A 41 1.56 13.19 0.47
N THR A 42 1.90 14.44 0.20
CA THR A 42 2.80 15.21 1.08
C THR A 42 2.17 15.37 2.49
N PRO A 43 3.00 15.61 3.52
CA PRO A 43 2.52 15.89 4.89
C PRO A 43 1.66 17.15 5.03
N HIS A 44 1.59 17.98 3.97
CA HIS A 44 0.91 19.27 3.96
C HIS A 44 -0.18 19.27 2.88
N SER A 45 -1.26 20.02 3.09
CA SER A 45 -2.16 20.45 2.03
C SER A 45 -1.84 21.90 1.67
N PHE A 46 -2.09 22.26 0.41
CA PHE A 46 -1.65 23.54 -0.15
C PHE A 46 -2.85 24.37 -0.59
N VAL A 47 -2.85 25.63 -0.19
CA VAL A 47 -3.75 26.64 -0.74
C VAL A 47 -2.93 27.61 -1.58
N TYR A 48 -3.28 27.73 -2.85
CA TYR A 48 -2.63 28.62 -3.80
C TYR A 48 -3.42 29.92 -3.94
N ARG A 49 -2.74 31.05 -3.77
CA ARG A 49 -3.27 32.39 -4.05
C ARG A 49 -2.51 32.98 -5.21
N LYS A 50 -3.23 33.41 -6.25
CA LYS A 50 -2.61 33.91 -7.48
C LYS A 50 -1.74 35.13 -7.18
N GLY A 51 -0.44 35.05 -7.47
CA GLY A 51 0.52 36.13 -7.18
C GLY A 51 0.89 36.27 -5.69
N GLY A 52 0.50 35.34 -4.83
CA GLY A 52 0.83 35.30 -3.40
C GLY A 52 1.64 34.06 -3.01
N ASP A 53 2.00 33.99 -1.73
CA ASP A 53 2.72 32.82 -1.19
C ASP A 53 1.81 31.60 -0.97
N TRP A 54 2.44 30.42 -0.91
CA TRP A 54 1.78 29.16 -0.62
C TRP A 54 1.39 29.05 0.85
N ASP A 55 0.11 28.82 1.11
CA ASP A 55 -0.42 28.53 2.45
C ASP A 55 -0.35 27.02 2.70
N LEU A 56 0.46 26.61 3.69
CA LEU A 56 0.66 25.21 4.06
C LEU A 56 -0.16 24.87 5.30
N LYS A 57 -1.04 23.88 5.21
CA LYS A 57 -1.76 23.30 6.36
C LYS A 57 -1.28 21.86 6.57
N SER A 58 -1.23 21.40 7.81
CA SER A 58 -0.89 19.99 8.09
C SER A 58 -2.01 19.07 7.59
N ARG A 59 -1.65 18.03 6.83
CA ARG A 59 -2.60 17.06 6.31
C ARG A 59 -3.04 16.11 7.43
N ARG A 60 -4.35 15.88 7.53
CA ARG A 60 -4.93 14.94 8.49
C ARG A 60 -4.90 13.52 7.91
N GLY A 61 -4.84 12.51 8.78
CA GLY A 61 -5.20 11.13 8.40
C GLY A 61 -4.07 10.13 8.13
N GLN A 62 -2.80 10.46 8.39
CA GLN A 62 -1.65 9.54 8.30
C GLN A 62 -0.55 9.88 9.34
N SER A 63 -0.94 10.21 10.57
CA SER A 63 0.00 10.70 11.61
C SER A 63 1.18 9.74 11.84
N ALA A 64 0.90 8.45 12.04
CA ALA A 64 1.95 7.46 12.30
C ALA A 64 3.00 7.36 11.16
N LEU A 65 2.56 7.42 9.90
CA LEU A 65 3.47 7.38 8.76
C LEU A 65 4.34 8.64 8.70
N PHE A 66 3.74 9.83 8.87
CA PHE A 66 4.50 11.08 8.86
C PHE A 66 5.42 11.23 10.07
N ASP A 67 5.04 10.73 11.24
CA ASP A 67 5.91 10.67 12.41
C ASP A 67 7.12 9.76 12.14
N SER A 68 6.93 8.66 11.40
CA SER A 68 8.05 7.80 10.98
C SER A 68 9.02 8.51 10.04
N PHE A 69 8.52 9.33 9.11
CA PHE A 69 9.34 10.12 8.20
C PHE A 69 10.08 11.22 8.92
N ALA A 70 9.44 11.90 9.88
CA ALA A 70 10.09 12.91 10.71
C ALA A 70 11.22 12.29 11.55
N TYR A 71 11.00 11.10 12.11
CA TYR A 71 12.06 10.37 12.82
C TYR A 71 13.20 9.99 11.89
N LEU A 72 12.91 9.44 10.71
CA LEU A 72 13.92 9.03 9.74
C LEU A 72 14.70 10.22 9.14
N SER A 73 14.08 11.40 9.05
CA SER A 73 14.73 12.65 8.65
C SER A 73 15.49 13.35 9.78
N SER A 74 15.44 12.83 11.01
CA SER A 74 16.13 13.43 12.16
C SER A 74 17.55 12.88 12.35
N ASP A 75 18.36 13.61 13.11
CA ASP A 75 19.72 13.21 13.51
C ASP A 75 19.74 11.97 14.45
N ALA A 76 18.57 11.44 14.82
CA ALA A 76 18.47 10.21 15.58
C ALA A 76 18.80 8.96 14.73
N THR A 77 18.82 9.09 13.40
CA THR A 77 19.14 7.99 12.49
C THR A 77 20.37 8.32 11.64
N PRO A 78 21.16 7.32 11.21
CA PRO A 78 22.35 7.54 10.40
C PRO A 78 22.04 7.78 8.90
N TRP A 79 20.75 7.88 8.53
CA TRP A 79 20.30 7.91 7.15
C TRP A 79 20.00 9.33 6.69
N ASN A 80 20.35 9.64 5.45
CA ASN A 80 19.90 10.86 4.79
C ASN A 80 18.56 10.59 4.10
N HIS A 81 17.47 11.07 4.69
CA HIS A 81 16.12 10.73 4.27
C HIS A 81 15.43 11.82 3.46
N THR A 82 14.81 11.39 2.36
CA THR A 82 14.05 12.22 1.44
C THR A 82 12.69 11.57 1.15
N VAL A 83 11.63 12.38 1.03
CA VAL A 83 10.29 11.92 0.67
C VAL A 83 9.93 12.36 -0.75
N VAL A 84 9.36 11.46 -1.55
CA VAL A 84 8.72 11.76 -2.83
C VAL A 84 7.21 11.56 -2.68
N ALA A 85 6.42 12.60 -2.92
CA ALA A 85 4.98 12.53 -2.72
C ALA A 85 4.19 13.50 -3.62
N TRP A 86 2.97 13.15 -4.00
CA TRP A 86 2.11 14.07 -4.74
C TRP A 86 1.64 15.21 -3.82
N THR A 87 1.52 16.40 -4.39
CA THR A 87 1.06 17.62 -3.70
C THR A 87 -0.30 17.43 -3.02
N GLY A 88 -1.10 16.48 -3.51
CA GLY A 88 -2.53 16.45 -3.27
C GLY A 88 -3.23 17.51 -4.11
N GLU A 89 -4.53 17.59 -3.91
CA GLU A 89 -5.38 18.65 -4.40
C GLU A 89 -4.89 19.99 -3.85
N ILE A 90 -4.79 20.96 -4.75
CA ILE A 90 -4.43 22.33 -4.43
C ILE A 90 -5.71 23.16 -4.50
N ASP A 91 -6.07 23.75 -3.36
CA ASP A 91 -7.19 24.68 -3.26
C ASP A 91 -6.76 26.05 -3.79
N ALA A 92 -7.59 26.67 -4.62
CA ALA A 92 -7.44 28.07 -5.02
C ALA A 92 -8.74 28.81 -4.70
N PRO A 93 -8.81 29.57 -3.60
CA PRO A 93 -9.97 30.39 -3.31
C PRO A 93 -10.11 31.39 -4.46
N THR A 94 -11.27 31.41 -5.12
CA THR A 94 -11.61 32.52 -6.01
C THR A 94 -11.75 33.75 -5.14
N ASP A 95 -10.97 34.80 -5.40
CA ASP A 95 -11.14 36.09 -4.73
C ASP A 95 -12.60 36.54 -4.92
N ASP A 96 -13.41 36.47 -3.87
CA ASP A 96 -14.64 37.25 -3.81
C ASP A 96 -14.23 38.70 -4.02
N VAL A 97 -14.88 39.32 -5.02
CA VAL A 97 -14.76 40.74 -5.34
C VAL A 97 -14.68 41.51 -4.03
N VAL A 98 -13.54 42.16 -3.80
CA VAL A 98 -13.37 43.14 -2.71
C VAL A 98 -14.41 44.23 -2.94
N SER A 99 -15.61 44.05 -2.41
CA SER A 99 -16.61 45.10 -2.33
C SER A 99 -16.02 46.17 -1.42
N SER A 100 -15.70 47.32 -2.01
CA SER A 100 -15.19 48.49 -1.32
C SER A 100 -16.09 48.84 -0.13
N PRO A 101 -15.54 49.27 1.02
CA PRO A 101 -16.34 49.54 2.21
C PRO A 101 -17.16 50.81 1.98
N GLY A 102 -18.44 50.68 1.62
CA GLY A 102 -19.29 51.85 1.44
C GLY A 102 -20.68 51.66 0.84
N THR A 103 -21.24 50.45 0.77
CA THR A 103 -22.62 50.28 0.26
C THR A 103 -23.38 49.26 1.09
N PRO A 104 -24.55 49.59 1.65
CA PRO A 104 -25.30 48.64 2.47
C PRO A 104 -25.84 47.49 1.60
N ALA A 105 -25.81 46.28 2.16
CA ALA A 105 -26.31 45.07 1.52
C ALA A 105 -27.80 45.22 1.14
N PRO A 106 -28.21 44.91 -0.11
CA PRO A 106 -29.62 44.87 -0.45
C PRO A 106 -30.29 43.64 0.20
N ASN A 107 -31.38 43.91 0.90
CA ASN A 107 -32.24 42.93 1.56
C ASN A 107 -32.69 41.83 0.59
N THR A 108 -32.49 40.57 0.98
CA THR A 108 -33.02 39.38 0.31
C THR A 108 -34.55 39.31 0.43
N PHE A 109 -35.25 39.77 -0.61
CA PHE A 109 -36.57 39.31 -1.00
C PHE A 109 -36.66 39.34 -2.54
N GLY A 110 -36.91 38.20 -3.17
CA GLY A 110 -37.31 38.17 -4.58
C GLY A 110 -36.91 36.93 -5.35
N ALA A 111 -37.86 35.98 -5.41
CA ALA A 111 -38.11 34.97 -6.44
C ALA A 111 -37.20 34.90 -7.69
N THR A 112 -36.82 33.67 -8.02
CA THR A 112 -36.34 33.24 -9.34
C THR A 112 -37.34 33.59 -10.44
N SER A 113 -36.92 34.39 -11.43
CA SER A 113 -37.68 34.58 -12.67
C SER A 113 -37.40 33.44 -13.65
N LEU A 114 -38.49 32.87 -14.18
CA LEU A 114 -38.52 31.90 -15.28
C LEU A 114 -38.38 32.65 -16.63
N ASN A 115 -37.69 32.00 -17.58
CA ASN A 115 -37.50 32.33 -19.00
C ASN A 115 -36.30 33.20 -19.39
N ALA A 116 -35.29 32.54 -19.98
CA ALA A 116 -34.08 33.11 -20.57
C ALA A 116 -34.25 33.65 -22.02
N LEU A 117 -35.47 33.95 -22.47
CA LEU A 117 -35.75 34.42 -23.85
C LEU A 117 -36.24 35.87 -23.91
N SER A 118 -35.99 36.67 -22.88
CA SER A 118 -36.38 38.08 -22.85
C SER A 118 -35.28 38.95 -22.25
N ALA A 119 -34.19 39.12 -23.00
CA ALA A 119 -33.23 40.19 -22.75
C ALA A 119 -33.07 41.03 -24.03
N PRO A 120 -33.15 42.36 -23.96
CA PRO A 120 -32.99 43.23 -25.12
C PRO A 120 -31.52 43.25 -25.58
N VAL A 121 -31.31 43.28 -26.89
CA VAL A 121 -29.98 43.38 -27.53
C VAL A 121 -29.37 44.75 -27.24
N PRO A 122 -28.18 44.85 -26.62
CA PRO A 122 -27.48 46.12 -26.52
C PRO A 122 -26.71 46.40 -27.82
N ILE A 123 -26.95 47.59 -28.35
CA ILE A 123 -26.19 48.23 -29.41
C ILE A 123 -25.16 49.09 -28.68
N ASP A 124 -23.86 48.78 -28.76
CA ASP A 124 -22.82 49.79 -29.01
C ASP A 124 -21.39 49.22 -29.01
N GLY A 125 -20.58 49.81 -29.88
CA GLY A 125 -19.21 49.44 -30.19
C GLY A 125 -18.21 49.83 -29.11
N ASN A 126 -17.68 48.82 -28.42
CA ASN A 126 -16.29 48.78 -27.98
C ASN A 126 -15.91 47.34 -27.67
N THR A 127 -15.38 46.64 -28.68
CA THR A 127 -14.84 45.27 -28.56
C THR A 127 -13.70 45.24 -27.53
N ARG A 128 -14.01 44.84 -26.30
CA ARG A 128 -13.03 44.16 -25.45
C ARG A 128 -12.71 42.83 -26.13
N LEU A 129 -11.41 42.53 -26.26
CA LEU A 129 -10.89 41.25 -26.72
C LEU A 129 -11.64 40.09 -26.04
N PRO A 130 -11.93 38.98 -26.75
CA PRO A 130 -12.61 37.87 -26.12
C PRO A 130 -11.75 37.39 -24.96
N THR A 131 -12.29 37.52 -23.76
CA THR A 131 -11.73 36.81 -22.59
C THR A 131 -11.70 35.34 -23.01
N PRO A 132 -10.53 34.68 -23.00
CA PRO A 132 -10.50 33.25 -23.28
C PRO A 132 -11.50 32.58 -22.32
N PRO A 133 -12.25 31.57 -22.78
CA PRO A 133 -13.16 30.85 -21.90
C PRO A 133 -12.41 30.41 -20.64
N PRO A 134 -13.04 30.43 -19.45
CA PRO A 134 -12.40 29.97 -18.23
C PRO A 134 -11.82 28.59 -18.51
N VAL A 135 -10.51 28.47 -18.38
CA VAL A 135 -9.85 27.18 -18.54
C VAL A 135 -10.30 26.37 -17.33
N ASP A 136 -11.09 25.31 -17.55
CA ASP A 136 -11.45 24.36 -16.49
C ASP A 136 -10.15 23.81 -15.91
N GLY A 137 -9.69 24.32 -14.77
CA GLY A 137 -8.44 23.92 -14.12
C GLY A 137 -7.66 25.06 -13.47
N LEU A 138 -6.77 24.70 -12.55
CA LEU A 138 -5.88 25.62 -11.86
C LEU A 138 -4.54 25.73 -12.60
N TRP A 139 -4.22 26.90 -13.15
CA TRP A 139 -2.90 27.18 -13.72
C TRP A 139 -1.92 27.61 -12.62
N VAL A 140 -0.80 26.89 -12.52
CA VAL A 140 0.31 27.21 -11.60
C VAL A 140 1.58 27.50 -12.42
N PRO A 141 2.06 28.76 -12.45
CA PRO A 141 3.29 29.13 -13.15
C PRO A 141 4.51 28.35 -12.66
N ARG A 142 5.52 28.16 -13.53
CA ARG A 142 6.73 27.40 -13.17
C ARG A 142 7.48 28.04 -11.99
N GLU A 143 7.54 29.36 -11.93
CA GLU A 143 8.17 30.09 -10.81
C GLU A 143 7.51 29.77 -9.46
N ASP A 144 6.18 29.63 -9.44
CA ASP A 144 5.44 29.29 -8.22
C ASP A 144 5.63 27.82 -7.84
N GLN A 145 5.77 26.93 -8.83
CA GLN A 145 6.14 25.52 -8.60
C GLN A 145 7.54 25.43 -7.97
N ASP A 146 8.52 26.15 -8.54
CA ASP A 146 9.90 26.16 -8.06
C ASP A 146 9.99 26.75 -6.63
N ARG A 147 9.19 27.78 -6.32
CA ARG A 147 9.08 28.33 -4.96
C ARG A 147 8.56 27.29 -3.97
N LEU A 148 7.54 26.51 -4.35
CA LEU A 148 7.01 25.44 -3.50
C LEU A 148 8.01 24.31 -3.34
N GLU A 149 8.61 23.85 -4.44
CA GLU A 149 9.63 22.79 -4.47
C GLU A 149 10.80 23.14 -3.56
N TYR A 150 11.32 24.37 -3.66
CA TYR A 150 12.39 24.87 -2.80
C TYR A 150 12.01 24.84 -1.32
N ARG A 151 10.80 25.31 -0.97
CA ARG A 151 10.32 25.31 0.42
C ARG A 151 10.17 23.90 0.99
N LEU A 152 9.72 22.94 0.17
CA LEU A 152 9.53 21.55 0.57
C LEU A 152 10.85 20.79 0.67
N SER A 153 11.80 21.02 -0.24
CA SER A 153 13.11 20.36 -0.21
C SER A 153 14.00 20.84 0.94
N HIS A 154 13.81 22.09 1.39
CA HIS A 154 14.54 22.69 2.52
C HIS A 154 13.77 22.66 3.84
N ASN A 155 12.65 21.93 3.91
CA ASN A 155 11.91 21.76 5.16
C ASN A 155 12.79 21.03 6.20
N LYS A 156 12.88 21.60 7.41
CA LYS A 156 13.74 21.09 8.49
C LYS A 156 13.26 19.76 9.08
N THR A 157 11.98 19.43 8.94
CA THR A 157 11.39 18.21 9.52
C THR A 157 11.37 17.08 8.50
N ILE A 158 10.87 17.34 7.29
CA ILE A 158 10.75 16.31 6.23
C ILE A 158 11.09 16.94 4.88
N ARG A 159 12.26 16.62 4.33
CA ARG A 159 12.66 17.04 2.98
C ARG A 159 11.79 16.32 1.96
N THR A 160 11.00 17.07 1.21
CA THR A 160 10.00 16.52 0.29
C THR A 160 10.22 17.02 -1.12
N TYR A 161 10.25 16.10 -2.08
CA TYR A 161 10.20 16.38 -3.51
C TYR A 161 8.77 16.13 -3.99
N PRO A 162 8.01 17.18 -4.31
CA PRO A 162 6.65 17.00 -4.77
C PRO A 162 6.62 16.37 -6.17
N VAL A 163 5.60 15.54 -6.38
CA VAL A 163 5.21 15.05 -7.71
C VAL A 163 4.00 15.88 -8.14
N TRP A 164 4.06 16.49 -9.31
CA TRP A 164 2.93 17.20 -9.90
C TRP A 164 2.20 16.28 -10.89
N LEU A 165 0.88 16.14 -10.73
CA LEU A 165 0.07 15.26 -11.55
C LEU A 165 -0.83 16.06 -12.50
N SER A 166 -0.56 15.96 -13.79
CA SER A 166 -1.30 16.58 -14.91
C SER A 166 -1.18 15.69 -16.15
N ASP A 167 -1.96 15.94 -17.20
CA ASP A 167 -1.66 15.35 -18.50
C ASP A 167 -0.38 15.96 -19.11
N GLU A 168 0.25 15.24 -20.05
CA GLU A 168 1.49 15.70 -20.70
C GLU A 168 1.28 16.98 -21.50
N SER A 169 0.13 17.13 -22.16
CA SER A 169 -0.26 18.35 -22.87
C SER A 169 -0.53 19.54 -21.95
N GLU A 170 -0.62 19.31 -20.64
CA GLU A 170 -0.99 20.30 -19.63
C GLU A 170 0.20 20.80 -18.81
N ALA A 171 1.39 20.24 -19.04
CA ALA A 171 2.65 20.72 -18.49
C ALA A 171 3.50 21.33 -19.60
N THR A 172 3.85 22.61 -19.46
CA THR A 172 4.75 23.31 -20.39
C THR A 172 5.96 23.86 -19.64
N SER A 173 6.91 24.46 -20.35
CA SER A 173 8.03 25.16 -19.72
C SER A 173 7.58 26.37 -18.89
N GLU A 174 6.38 26.91 -19.13
CA GLU A 174 5.87 28.11 -18.46
C GLU A 174 5.06 27.78 -17.19
N GLY A 175 4.56 26.55 -17.06
CA GLY A 175 3.74 26.17 -15.92
C GLY A 175 3.00 24.86 -16.11
N ILE A 176 2.06 24.59 -15.21
CA ILE A 176 1.24 23.39 -15.20
C ILE A 176 -0.23 23.76 -15.03
N LEU A 177 -1.09 23.12 -15.82
CA LEU A 177 -2.53 23.20 -15.69
C LEU A 177 -3.03 21.97 -14.94
N LEU A 178 -3.63 22.19 -13.77
CA LEU A 178 -4.17 21.14 -12.91
C LEU A 178 -5.68 21.04 -13.12
N LYS A 179 -6.11 20.01 -13.87
CA LYS A 179 -7.53 19.69 -14.06
C LYS A 179 -7.92 18.46 -13.26
N ASP A 180 -9.16 18.44 -12.79
CA ASP A 180 -9.79 17.25 -12.20
C ASP A 180 -8.84 16.49 -11.26
N GLN A 181 -8.25 17.21 -10.29
CA GLN A 181 -7.15 16.70 -9.47
C GLN A 181 -7.51 15.41 -8.71
N ALA A 182 -8.79 15.24 -8.36
CA ALA A 182 -9.30 14.06 -7.67
C ALA A 182 -9.21 12.77 -8.52
N ARG A 183 -9.12 12.87 -9.86
CA ARG A 183 -9.08 11.70 -10.76
C ARG A 183 -7.98 10.69 -10.41
N TRP A 184 -6.85 11.19 -9.91
CA TRP A 184 -5.69 10.38 -9.55
C TRP A 184 -5.94 9.46 -8.36
N ARG A 185 -6.95 9.75 -7.53
CA ARG A 185 -7.35 8.91 -6.39
C ARG A 185 -8.33 7.81 -6.78
N ARG A 186 -9.16 8.06 -7.80
CA ARG A 186 -10.39 7.31 -8.09
C ARG A 186 -10.16 5.80 -8.12
N TYR A 187 -9.24 5.29 -8.93
CA TYR A 187 -9.00 3.84 -9.01
C TYR A 187 -8.56 3.22 -7.67
N ALA A 188 -7.69 3.93 -6.95
CA ALA A 188 -7.13 3.42 -5.71
C ALA A 188 -8.17 3.42 -4.57
N GLU A 189 -9.02 4.44 -4.49
CA GLU A 189 -10.06 4.53 -3.47
C GLU A 189 -11.31 3.70 -3.83
N HIS A 190 -11.75 3.75 -5.08
CA HIS A 190 -12.93 3.03 -5.55
C HIS A 190 -12.65 1.53 -5.70
N ASP A 191 -11.60 1.10 -6.39
CA ASP A 191 -11.38 -0.32 -6.71
C ASP A 191 -10.43 -1.03 -5.73
N LEU A 192 -9.28 -0.43 -5.41
CA LEU A 192 -8.31 -1.09 -4.52
C LEU A 192 -8.75 -1.06 -3.06
N TYR A 193 -9.02 0.12 -2.50
CA TYR A 193 -9.34 0.27 -1.08
C TYR A 193 -10.57 -0.55 -0.69
N THR A 194 -11.66 -0.48 -1.46
CA THR A 194 -12.87 -1.27 -1.18
C THR A 194 -12.58 -2.77 -1.18
N LEU A 195 -11.88 -3.27 -2.20
CA LEU A 195 -11.54 -4.68 -2.32
C LEU A 195 -10.61 -5.18 -1.21
N LEU A 196 -9.59 -4.38 -0.87
CA LEU A 196 -8.67 -4.68 0.24
C LEU A 196 -9.44 -4.82 1.57
N HIS A 197 -10.58 -4.13 1.69
CA HIS A 197 -11.48 -4.16 2.83
C HIS A 197 -12.70 -5.10 2.67
N TYR A 198 -12.67 -6.03 1.72
CA TYR A 198 -13.75 -7.01 1.47
C TYR A 198 -15.11 -6.40 1.08
N LYS A 199 -15.07 -5.23 0.45
CA LYS A 199 -16.21 -4.66 -0.24
C LYS A 199 -16.07 -4.89 -1.74
N GLN A 200 -17.18 -5.22 -2.38
CA GLN A 200 -17.25 -5.34 -3.84
C GLN A 200 -18.34 -4.42 -4.32
N HIS A 201 -18.03 -3.70 -5.39
CA HIS A 201 -19.00 -2.87 -6.09
C HIS A 201 -19.87 -3.70 -7.02
N GLU A 202 -21.03 -3.14 -7.35
CA GLU A 202 -21.87 -3.71 -8.40
C GLU A 202 -21.11 -3.72 -9.75
N PRO A 203 -21.33 -4.73 -10.60
CA PRO A 203 -20.70 -4.79 -11.91
C PRO A 203 -21.06 -3.57 -12.76
N THR A 204 -20.05 -2.85 -13.24
CA THR A 204 -20.21 -1.75 -14.21
C THR A 204 -19.92 -2.23 -15.62
N ASP A 205 -20.15 -1.37 -16.63
CA ASP A 205 -19.84 -1.66 -18.03
C ASP A 205 -18.32 -1.72 -18.36
N GLY A 206 -17.46 -1.51 -17.36
CA GLY A 206 -16.00 -1.55 -17.46
C GLY A 206 -15.38 -0.37 -18.22
N ARG A 207 -16.16 0.58 -18.74
CA ARG A 207 -15.60 1.77 -19.44
C ARG A 207 -14.90 2.70 -18.45
N ARG A 208 -15.53 2.91 -17.27
CA ARG A 208 -14.99 3.74 -16.20
C ARG A 208 -13.69 3.18 -15.61
N GLU A 209 -13.66 1.88 -15.31
CA GLU A 209 -12.47 1.18 -14.81
C GLU A 209 -11.27 1.43 -15.71
N ARG A 210 -11.43 1.35 -17.03
CA ARG A 210 -10.32 1.55 -17.98
C ARG A 210 -9.71 2.95 -17.90
N VAL A 211 -10.54 3.97 -17.74
CA VAL A 211 -10.09 5.37 -17.61
C VAL A 211 -9.35 5.54 -16.29
N GLN A 212 -9.96 5.11 -15.19
CA GLN A 212 -9.37 5.22 -13.86
C GLN A 212 -8.06 4.42 -13.74
N TRP A 213 -7.98 3.24 -14.36
CA TRP A 213 -6.75 2.45 -14.45
C TRP A 213 -5.65 3.18 -15.22
N ALA A 214 -5.99 3.84 -16.33
CA ALA A 214 -5.02 4.62 -17.09
C ALA A 214 -4.44 5.78 -16.25
N ASP A 215 -5.28 6.47 -15.48
CA ASP A 215 -4.85 7.51 -14.55
C ASP A 215 -3.94 6.94 -13.44
N TYR A 216 -4.31 5.80 -12.86
CA TYR A 216 -3.50 5.11 -11.84
C TYR A 216 -2.12 4.69 -12.37
N TYR A 217 -2.07 4.16 -13.60
CA TYR A 217 -0.81 3.80 -14.25
C TYR A 217 0.06 5.04 -14.53
N ARG A 218 -0.52 6.10 -15.10
CA ARG A 218 0.18 7.37 -15.39
C ARG A 218 0.72 8.03 -14.12
N MET A 219 -0.07 8.00 -13.04
CA MET A 219 0.35 8.47 -11.74
C MET A 219 1.61 7.71 -11.26
N ASN A 220 1.57 6.38 -11.23
CA ASN A 220 2.72 5.56 -10.84
C ASN A 220 3.95 5.83 -11.73
N GLN A 221 3.75 6.06 -13.03
CA GLN A 221 4.82 6.42 -13.96
C GLN A 221 5.46 7.78 -13.63
N LYS A 222 4.67 8.80 -13.27
CA LYS A 222 5.20 10.11 -12.84
C LYS A 222 6.00 10.02 -11.54
N PHE A 223 5.54 9.21 -10.59
CA PHE A 223 6.33 8.88 -9.39
C PHE A 223 7.65 8.19 -9.74
N ALA A 224 7.62 7.21 -10.66
CA ALA A 224 8.84 6.52 -11.10
C ALA A 224 9.84 7.48 -11.77
N ASN A 225 9.37 8.41 -12.60
CA ASN A 225 10.20 9.45 -13.20
C ASN A 225 10.86 10.30 -12.11
N LYS A 226 10.08 10.78 -11.13
CA LYS A 226 10.60 11.68 -10.09
C LYS A 226 11.63 11.01 -9.18
N ILE A 227 11.43 9.74 -8.84
CA ILE A 227 12.39 8.97 -8.04
C ILE A 227 13.70 8.77 -8.81
N ILE A 228 13.64 8.50 -10.11
CA ILE A 228 14.85 8.27 -10.92
C ILE A 228 15.67 9.55 -11.11
N GLU A 229 15.03 10.72 -11.17
CA GLU A 229 15.75 12.02 -11.21
C GLU A 229 16.65 12.23 -9.98
N ILE A 230 16.23 11.74 -8.81
CA ILE A 230 16.94 11.96 -7.54
C ILE A 230 17.80 10.77 -7.10
N TYR A 231 17.52 9.58 -7.64
CA TYR A 231 18.13 8.32 -7.23
C TYR A 231 19.63 8.28 -7.55
N LYS A 232 20.42 7.77 -6.61
CA LYS A 232 21.82 7.43 -6.80
C LYS A 232 22.02 5.93 -6.56
N PRO A 233 22.95 5.26 -7.29
CA PRO A 233 23.28 3.88 -7.02
C PRO A 233 23.60 3.65 -5.54
N GLY A 234 22.94 2.65 -4.94
CA GLY A 234 23.08 2.33 -3.52
C GLY A 234 22.04 2.95 -2.59
N ASP A 235 21.15 3.83 -3.10
CA ASP A 235 20.02 4.33 -2.32
C ASP A 235 18.99 3.23 -2.06
N ILE A 236 18.33 3.28 -0.90
CA ILE A 236 17.19 2.41 -0.57
C ILE A 236 15.90 3.18 -0.85
N VAL A 237 15.04 2.62 -1.70
CA VAL A 237 13.71 3.16 -2.01
C VAL A 237 12.65 2.40 -1.24
N ILE A 238 11.86 3.09 -0.41
CA ILE A 238 10.75 2.53 0.36
C ILE A 238 9.44 3.08 -0.16
N ILE A 239 8.53 2.23 -0.60
CA ILE A 239 7.25 2.61 -1.22
C ILE A 239 6.11 2.26 -0.27
N HIS A 240 5.17 3.19 -0.10
CA HIS A 240 4.09 3.05 0.86
C HIS A 240 2.71 3.02 0.20
N ASP A 241 1.92 2.05 0.65
CA ASP A 241 0.47 1.92 0.48
C ASP A 241 -0.06 1.64 -0.94
N TYR A 242 -1.37 1.39 -1.01
CA TYR A 242 -2.06 0.88 -2.21
C TYR A 242 -2.09 1.84 -3.41
N PHE A 243 -1.81 3.14 -3.23
CA PHE A 243 -1.72 4.08 -4.35
C PHE A 243 -0.50 3.79 -5.26
N LEU A 244 0.56 3.18 -4.72
CA LEU A 244 1.83 3.02 -5.42
C LEU A 244 2.21 1.55 -5.65
N MET A 245 1.22 0.67 -5.84
CA MET A 245 1.47 -0.78 -5.98
C MET A 245 2.19 -1.13 -7.29
N LEU A 246 2.12 -0.30 -8.34
CA LEU A 246 2.81 -0.56 -9.61
C LEU A 246 4.26 -0.06 -9.61
N LEU A 247 4.53 0.95 -8.78
CA LEU A 247 5.79 1.66 -8.72
C LEU A 247 7.03 0.76 -8.56
N PRO A 248 7.05 -0.31 -7.72
CA PRO A 248 8.24 -1.12 -7.56
C PRO A 248 8.69 -1.77 -8.88
N SER A 249 7.76 -2.37 -9.63
CA SER A 249 8.07 -2.96 -10.94
C SER A 249 8.55 -1.93 -11.96
N MET A 250 7.95 -0.73 -11.99
CA MET A 250 8.34 0.33 -12.92
C MET A 250 9.76 0.84 -12.66
N LEU A 251 10.14 0.94 -11.38
CA LEU A 251 11.50 1.31 -10.99
C LEU A 251 12.49 0.20 -11.34
N ARG A 252 12.15 -1.06 -11.04
CA ARG A 252 12.99 -2.23 -11.34
C ARG A 252 13.30 -2.36 -12.83
N GLN A 253 12.32 -2.12 -13.70
CA GLN A 253 12.50 -2.18 -15.16
C GLN A 253 13.50 -1.14 -15.66
N ARG A 254 13.57 0.03 -15.02
CA ARG A 254 14.48 1.12 -15.40
C ARG A 254 15.86 1.00 -14.74
N VAL A 255 15.89 0.51 -13.50
CA VAL A 255 17.11 0.30 -12.72
C VAL A 255 17.06 -1.09 -12.07
N PRO A 256 17.58 -2.13 -12.74
CA PRO A 256 17.47 -3.53 -12.29
C PRO A 256 18.04 -3.78 -10.89
N ASN A 257 19.11 -3.08 -10.51
CA ASN A 257 19.83 -3.30 -9.24
C ASN A 257 19.38 -2.35 -8.11
N MET A 258 18.24 -1.67 -8.25
CA MET A 258 17.73 -0.76 -7.22
C MET A 258 17.31 -1.50 -5.94
N TYR A 259 17.61 -0.96 -4.76
CA TYR A 259 17.11 -1.55 -3.52
C TYR A 259 15.71 -1.04 -3.22
N ILE A 260 14.69 -1.88 -3.41
CA ILE A 260 13.28 -1.47 -3.31
C ILE A 260 12.59 -2.26 -2.22
N SER A 261 11.87 -1.56 -1.33
CA SER A 261 10.98 -2.18 -0.35
C SER A 261 9.58 -1.59 -0.46
N PHE A 262 8.55 -2.40 -0.25
CA PHE A 262 7.16 -1.95 -0.26
C PHE A 262 6.51 -2.23 1.10
N PHE A 263 5.69 -1.32 1.61
CA PHE A 263 4.94 -1.52 2.83
C PHE A 263 3.46 -1.18 2.62
N LEU A 264 2.57 -2.16 2.84
CA LEU A 264 1.13 -1.96 2.76
C LEU A 264 0.56 -1.62 4.15
N HIS A 265 -0.02 -0.42 4.27
CA HIS A 265 -0.67 0.02 5.52
C HIS A 265 -2.08 -0.51 5.66
N SER A 266 -2.77 -0.72 4.53
CA SER A 266 -4.10 -1.32 4.47
C SER A 266 -4.06 -2.85 4.68
N PRO A 267 -5.21 -3.48 4.99
CA PRO A 267 -5.34 -4.94 4.95
C PRO A 267 -5.01 -5.50 3.57
N PHE A 268 -4.68 -6.79 3.52
CA PHE A 268 -4.61 -7.53 2.26
C PHE A 268 -5.70 -8.60 2.20
N PRO A 269 -6.47 -8.70 1.09
CA PRO A 269 -7.62 -9.58 0.98
C PRO A 269 -7.21 -11.00 0.60
N SER A 270 -8.04 -11.98 0.96
CA SER A 270 -7.91 -13.35 0.47
C SER A 270 -7.96 -13.46 -1.07
N SER A 271 -7.48 -14.59 -1.59
CA SER A 271 -7.48 -14.86 -3.03
C SER A 271 -8.85 -14.87 -3.68
N GLU A 272 -9.91 -15.12 -2.92
CA GLU A 272 -11.29 -15.11 -3.43
C GLU A 272 -11.69 -13.70 -3.84
N PHE A 273 -11.43 -12.72 -2.97
CA PHE A 273 -11.70 -11.31 -3.25
C PHE A 273 -10.75 -10.77 -4.30
N LEU A 274 -9.44 -11.00 -4.17
CA LEU A 274 -8.47 -10.41 -5.11
C LEU A 274 -8.70 -10.87 -6.56
N ARG A 275 -9.25 -12.08 -6.77
CA ARG A 275 -9.61 -12.58 -8.11
C ARG A 275 -10.70 -11.76 -8.81
N CYS A 276 -11.50 -11.02 -8.05
CA CYS A 276 -12.54 -10.14 -8.59
C CYS A 276 -11.96 -8.87 -9.22
N LEU A 277 -10.73 -8.47 -8.87
CA LEU A 277 -10.07 -7.33 -9.50
C LEU A 277 -9.68 -7.66 -10.95
N PRO A 278 -10.10 -6.88 -11.95
CA PRO A 278 -9.72 -7.09 -13.34
C PRO A 278 -8.20 -7.05 -13.55
N ARG A 279 -7.51 -6.10 -12.90
CA ARG A 279 -6.07 -5.82 -12.99
C ARG A 279 -5.22 -6.51 -11.94
N ARG A 280 -5.72 -7.62 -11.37
CA ARG A 280 -5.07 -8.34 -10.27
C ARG A 280 -3.64 -8.77 -10.57
N LYS A 281 -3.33 -9.12 -11.83
CA LYS A 281 -1.99 -9.57 -12.20
C LYS A 281 -1.02 -8.40 -12.16
N GLU A 282 -1.38 -7.31 -12.82
CA GLU A 282 -0.58 -6.09 -12.90
C GLU A 282 -0.30 -5.51 -11.51
N VAL A 283 -1.29 -5.50 -10.61
CA VAL A 283 -1.13 -5.03 -9.24
C VAL A 283 -0.19 -5.92 -8.42
N LEU A 284 -0.31 -7.25 -8.52
CA LEU A 284 0.58 -8.18 -7.81
C LEU A 284 2.01 -8.15 -8.37
N GLU A 285 2.16 -8.18 -9.69
CA GLU A 285 3.46 -8.08 -10.38
C GLU A 285 4.14 -6.74 -10.07
N GLY A 286 3.35 -5.67 -9.95
CA GLY A 286 3.78 -4.36 -9.50
C GLY A 286 4.56 -4.42 -8.19
N VAL A 287 3.98 -5.04 -7.17
CA VAL A 287 4.56 -5.14 -5.82
C VAL A 287 5.73 -6.12 -5.78
N LEU A 288 5.72 -7.18 -6.61
CA LEU A 288 6.83 -8.14 -6.71
C LEU A 288 8.13 -7.55 -7.28
N GLY A 289 8.14 -6.29 -7.74
CA GLY A 289 9.38 -5.57 -8.07
C GLY A 289 10.26 -5.24 -6.84
N SER A 290 9.73 -5.42 -5.62
CA SER A 290 10.45 -5.18 -4.36
C SER A 290 11.35 -6.33 -3.93
N ASN A 291 12.40 -6.03 -3.17
CA ASN A 291 13.22 -7.00 -2.45
C ASN A 291 12.53 -7.46 -1.15
N LEU A 292 11.87 -6.52 -0.44
CA LEU A 292 11.12 -6.78 0.79
C LEU A 292 9.71 -6.18 0.70
N ILE A 293 8.71 -6.95 1.11
CA ILE A 293 7.32 -6.51 1.24
C ILE A 293 6.90 -6.63 2.71
N GLY A 294 6.40 -5.54 3.29
CA GLY A 294 5.93 -5.48 4.67
C GLY A 294 4.41 -5.33 4.80
N PHE A 295 3.84 -5.99 5.81
CA PHE A 295 2.41 -5.91 6.16
C PHE A 295 2.21 -5.62 7.65
N GLN A 296 1.02 -5.13 8.01
CA GLN A 296 0.62 -4.88 9.41
C GLN A 296 0.39 -6.16 10.22
N SER A 297 -0.12 -7.22 9.60
CA SER A 297 -0.50 -8.48 10.27
C SER A 297 -0.08 -9.70 9.47
N TYR A 298 0.13 -10.81 10.16
CA TYR A 298 0.47 -12.10 9.57
C TYR A 298 -0.64 -12.68 8.68
N SER A 299 -1.91 -12.37 8.96
CA SER A 299 -3.01 -12.78 8.08
C SER A 299 -2.89 -12.13 6.70
N TYR A 300 -2.49 -10.85 6.64
CA TYR A 300 -2.34 -10.10 5.40
C TYR A 300 -1.17 -10.63 4.57
N SER A 301 -0.03 -10.93 5.20
CA SER A 301 1.10 -11.54 4.48
C SER A 301 0.75 -12.91 3.91
N ARG A 302 0.06 -13.77 4.68
CA ARG A 302 -0.42 -15.07 4.19
C ARG A 302 -1.37 -14.96 3.01
N HIS A 303 -2.29 -14.00 3.06
CA HIS A 303 -3.20 -13.76 1.94
C HIS A 303 -2.44 -13.31 0.70
N PHE A 304 -1.45 -12.42 0.84
CA PHE A 304 -0.59 -11.99 -0.27
C PHE A 304 0.17 -13.16 -0.91
N LEU A 305 0.87 -13.97 -0.10
CA LEU A 305 1.59 -15.16 -0.57
C LEU A 305 0.67 -16.13 -1.34
N SER A 306 -0.52 -16.38 -0.79
CA SER A 306 -1.54 -17.22 -1.42
C SER A 306 -2.04 -16.63 -2.74
N CYS A 307 -2.19 -15.31 -2.82
CA CYS A 307 -2.60 -14.62 -4.05
C CYS A 307 -1.54 -14.74 -5.14
N CYS A 308 -0.26 -14.50 -4.82
CA CYS A 308 0.83 -14.66 -5.77
C CYS A 308 0.92 -16.11 -6.29
N THR A 309 0.77 -17.09 -5.42
CA THR A 309 0.77 -18.51 -5.82
C THR A 309 -0.41 -18.85 -6.74
N ARG A 310 -1.63 -18.48 -6.35
CA ARG A 310 -2.85 -18.87 -7.08
C ARG A 310 -3.10 -18.10 -8.37
N ILE A 311 -2.68 -16.83 -8.43
CA ILE A 311 -3.00 -15.92 -9.55
C ILE A 311 -1.83 -15.83 -10.54
N LEU A 312 -0.60 -15.80 -10.04
CA LEU A 312 0.60 -15.66 -10.88
C LEU A 312 1.32 -16.99 -11.10
N GLY A 313 1.09 -18.00 -10.26
CA GLY A 313 1.75 -19.30 -10.36
C GLY A 313 3.17 -19.33 -9.78
N PHE A 314 3.59 -18.29 -9.06
CA PHE A 314 4.90 -18.26 -8.42
C PHE A 314 4.91 -19.13 -7.16
N PRO A 315 5.92 -19.99 -6.97
CA PRO A 315 6.07 -20.71 -5.72
C PRO A 315 6.33 -19.73 -4.57
N SER A 316 5.72 -20.01 -3.43
CA SER A 316 5.90 -19.23 -2.21
C SER A 316 6.01 -20.13 -0.99
N ASP A 317 6.70 -19.65 0.02
CA ASP A 317 6.74 -20.24 1.34
C ASP A 317 6.33 -19.20 2.39
N THR A 318 6.57 -19.47 3.68
CA THR A 318 6.19 -18.57 4.76
C THR A 318 7.01 -17.27 4.82
N LEU A 319 8.16 -17.21 4.15
CA LEU A 319 9.13 -16.12 4.24
C LEU A 319 9.21 -15.28 2.96
N GLY A 320 8.71 -15.78 1.83
CA GLY A 320 8.80 -15.07 0.56
C GLY A 320 8.23 -15.81 -0.64
N ILE A 321 8.43 -15.19 -1.80
CA ILE A 321 7.94 -15.64 -3.11
C ILE A 321 9.14 -15.66 -4.05
N ASP A 322 9.31 -16.75 -4.79
CA ASP A 322 10.34 -16.83 -5.82
C ASP A 322 9.71 -16.41 -7.15
N ALA A 323 10.01 -15.19 -7.59
CA ALA A 323 9.47 -14.57 -8.79
C ALA A 323 10.62 -14.08 -9.69
N TYR A 324 10.53 -14.37 -10.99
CA TYR A 324 11.52 -13.89 -11.98
C TYR A 324 12.98 -14.27 -11.66
N GLY A 325 13.19 -15.44 -11.07
CA GLY A 325 14.54 -15.89 -10.66
C GLY A 325 15.11 -15.13 -9.45
N THR A 326 14.28 -14.39 -8.72
CA THR A 326 14.67 -13.67 -7.50
C THR A 326 13.66 -13.93 -6.40
N ARG A 327 14.16 -13.98 -5.17
CA ARG A 327 13.34 -14.17 -4.00
C ARG A 327 12.91 -12.82 -3.43
N VAL A 328 11.59 -12.60 -3.39
CA VAL A 328 10.97 -11.45 -2.73
C VAL A 328 10.61 -11.86 -1.31
N GLN A 329 11.26 -11.25 -0.30
CA GLN A 329 10.94 -11.55 1.09
C GLN A 329 9.67 -10.83 1.54
N VAL A 330 8.91 -11.49 2.41
CA VAL A 330 7.69 -10.95 3.00
C VAL A 330 7.82 -10.93 4.53
N GLY A 331 7.51 -9.80 5.15
CA GLY A 331 7.59 -9.61 6.60
C GLY A 331 6.37 -8.92 7.20
N VAL A 332 6.26 -9.00 8.53
CA VAL A 332 5.17 -8.40 9.31
C VAL A 332 5.76 -7.39 10.27
N PHE A 333 5.35 -6.12 10.15
CA PHE A 333 5.83 -5.01 10.97
C PHE A 333 4.64 -4.11 11.34
N PRO A 334 3.94 -4.40 12.45
CA PRO A 334 2.85 -3.56 12.91
C PRO A 334 3.36 -2.15 13.22
N ILE A 335 2.77 -1.14 12.57
CA ILE A 335 3.14 0.27 12.80
C ILE A 335 2.66 0.75 14.18
N GLY A 336 3.54 1.43 14.91
CA GLY A 336 3.22 2.09 16.18
C GLY A 336 2.93 3.59 16.02
N ILE A 337 2.58 4.25 17.11
CA ILE A 337 2.48 5.72 17.20
C ILE A 337 3.73 6.30 17.86
N ASP A 338 3.94 7.61 17.73
CA ASP A 338 4.92 8.32 18.56
C ASP A 338 4.33 8.57 19.97
N ALA A 339 4.53 7.59 20.85
CA ALA A 339 3.97 7.61 22.20
C ALA A 339 4.39 8.85 23.01
N ALA A 340 5.66 9.26 22.91
CA ALA A 340 6.19 10.43 23.63
C ALA A 340 5.55 11.74 23.13
N LYS A 341 5.40 11.88 21.81
CA LYS A 341 4.72 13.03 21.21
C LYS A 341 3.24 13.07 21.60
N VAL A 342 2.54 11.95 21.57
CA VAL A 342 1.13 11.86 22.00
C VAL A 342 0.99 12.24 23.47
N GLU A 343 1.86 11.73 24.34
CA GLU A 343 1.85 12.06 25.77
C GLU A 343 2.10 13.56 25.99
N SER A 344 3.09 14.15 25.31
CA SER A 344 3.38 15.58 25.44
C SER A 344 2.21 16.49 25.04
N HIS A 345 1.40 16.09 24.04
CA HIS A 345 0.22 16.85 23.64
C HIS A 345 -0.98 16.60 24.56
N ALA A 346 -1.15 15.37 25.08
CA ALA A 346 -2.30 15.01 25.89
C ALA A 346 -2.28 15.61 27.31
N TRP A 347 -1.09 15.95 27.83
CA TRP A 347 -0.90 16.42 29.21
C TRP A 347 -0.58 17.90 29.33
N THR A 348 -1.00 18.72 28.36
CA THR A 348 -0.89 20.18 28.44
C THR A 348 -1.98 20.81 29.31
N ASP A 349 -1.73 22.01 29.87
CA ASP A 349 -2.70 22.74 30.69
C ASP A 349 -4.01 23.03 29.93
N ALA A 350 -3.90 23.36 28.64
CA ALA A 350 -5.06 23.60 27.78
C ALA A 350 -5.93 22.35 27.61
N VAL A 351 -5.32 21.15 27.52
CA VAL A 351 -6.05 19.88 27.49
C VAL A 351 -6.65 19.56 28.85
N THR A 352 -5.91 19.77 29.93
CA THR A 352 -6.39 19.53 31.30
C THR A 352 -7.59 20.39 31.65
N ALA A 353 -7.62 21.66 31.21
CA ALA A 353 -8.79 22.53 31.37
C ALA A 353 -10.03 21.97 30.64
N LYS A 354 -9.88 21.53 29.39
CA LYS A 354 -10.98 20.90 28.62
C LYS A 354 -11.41 19.56 29.20
N TYR A 355 -10.47 18.76 29.70
CA TYR A 355 -10.73 17.50 30.40
C TYR A 355 -11.59 17.75 31.65
N ASN A 356 -11.21 18.71 32.50
CA ASN A 356 -11.96 19.06 33.70
C ASN A 356 -13.38 19.54 33.36
N ALA A 357 -13.53 20.37 32.32
CA ALA A 357 -14.83 20.81 31.85
C ALA A 357 -15.71 19.64 31.36
N LEU A 358 -15.15 18.67 30.64
CA LEU A 358 -15.86 17.47 30.21
C LEU A 358 -16.27 16.59 31.40
N ARG A 359 -15.39 16.41 32.39
CA ARG A 359 -15.72 15.64 33.61
C ARG A 359 -16.79 16.31 34.45
N GLU A 360 -16.83 17.65 34.47
CA GLU A 360 -17.90 18.40 35.13
C GLU A 360 -19.23 18.28 34.39
N LEU A 361 -19.22 18.42 33.06
CA LEU A 361 -20.42 18.30 32.22
C LEU A 361 -21.09 16.92 32.36
N TYR A 362 -20.28 15.86 32.44
CA TYR A 362 -20.76 14.48 32.58
C TYR A 362 -20.56 13.93 34.00
N ARG A 363 -20.62 14.80 35.01
CA ARG A 363 -20.47 14.39 36.42
C ARG A 363 -21.46 13.27 36.77
N GLY A 364 -20.93 12.20 37.37
CA GLY A 364 -21.72 11.02 37.76
C GLY A 364 -22.11 10.09 36.61
N LYS A 365 -21.69 10.37 35.37
CA LYS A 365 -21.92 9.53 34.19
C LYS A 365 -20.62 8.90 33.70
N LYS A 366 -20.75 7.77 33.00
CA LYS A 366 -19.66 7.04 32.35
C LYS A 366 -19.58 7.41 30.88
N ILE A 367 -18.39 7.71 30.39
CA ILE A 367 -18.16 8.17 29.01
C ILE A 367 -17.57 7.03 28.18
N ILE A 368 -18.29 6.58 27.16
CA ILE A 368 -17.74 5.70 26.12
C ILE A 368 -17.31 6.58 24.96
N VAL A 369 -16.06 6.44 24.51
CA VAL A 369 -15.50 7.24 23.42
C VAL A 369 -15.33 6.39 22.18
N GLY A 370 -15.84 6.90 21.07
CA GLY A 370 -15.59 6.37 19.73
C GLY A 370 -15.15 7.48 18.80
N ARG A 371 -14.06 7.26 18.05
CA ARG A 371 -13.63 8.16 16.98
C ARG A 371 -13.28 7.37 15.76
N ASP A 372 -14.02 7.61 14.69
CA ASP A 372 -13.89 6.86 13.44
C ASP A 372 -14.10 7.78 12.24
N ARG A 373 -13.62 7.36 11.06
CA ARG A 373 -14.10 7.96 9.81
C ARG A 373 -15.50 7.43 9.54
N LEU A 374 -16.33 8.24 8.89
CA LEU A 374 -17.68 7.84 8.48
C LEU A 374 -17.60 6.94 7.23
N ASP A 375 -17.15 5.71 7.42
CA ASP A 375 -17.00 4.68 6.38
C ASP A 375 -17.57 3.36 6.93
N SER A 376 -18.27 2.59 6.11
CA SER A 376 -18.83 1.30 6.52
C SER A 376 -17.78 0.26 6.96
N VAL A 377 -16.49 0.40 6.62
CA VAL A 377 -15.44 -0.47 7.19
C VAL A 377 -15.14 -0.17 8.66
N ARG A 378 -15.49 1.02 9.16
CA ARG A 378 -15.17 1.47 10.52
C ARG A 378 -16.20 1.04 11.56
N GLY A 379 -17.33 0.52 11.10
CA GLY A 379 -18.31 -0.14 11.98
C GLY A 379 -19.03 0.79 12.96
N VAL A 380 -19.24 2.07 12.58
CA VAL A 380 -19.95 3.05 13.43
C VAL A 380 -21.41 2.62 13.65
N ALA A 381 -22.06 2.09 12.62
CA ALA A 381 -23.43 1.57 12.73
C ALA A 381 -23.50 0.41 13.74
N GLN A 382 -22.59 -0.56 13.64
CA GLN A 382 -22.47 -1.69 14.57
C GLN A 382 -22.26 -1.22 16.00
N LYS A 383 -21.45 -0.16 16.20
CA LYS A 383 -21.24 0.45 17.51
C LYS A 383 -22.53 0.98 18.12
N LEU A 384 -23.30 1.74 17.33
CA LEU A 384 -24.56 2.33 17.77
C LEU A 384 -25.60 1.24 18.07
N GLN A 385 -25.70 0.22 17.20
CA GLN A 385 -26.60 -0.91 17.40
C GLN A 385 -26.22 -1.73 18.65
N ALA A 386 -24.94 -1.94 18.91
CA ALA A 386 -24.47 -2.63 20.11
C ALA A 386 -24.72 -1.79 21.38
N PHE A 387 -24.56 -0.46 21.29
CA PHE A 387 -24.86 0.43 22.41
C PHE A 387 -26.37 0.48 22.72
N GLU A 388 -27.22 0.49 21.70
CA GLU A 388 -28.67 0.33 21.85
C GLU A 388 -29.01 -0.99 22.54
N ARG A 389 -28.43 -2.10 22.07
CA ARG A 389 -28.61 -3.42 22.66
C ARG A 389 -28.14 -3.48 24.12
N PHE A 390 -27.05 -2.80 24.45
CA PHE A 390 -26.57 -2.64 25.81
C PHE A 390 -27.58 -1.91 26.72
N LEU A 391 -28.17 -0.81 26.26
CA LEU A 391 -29.21 -0.09 27.02
C LEU A 391 -30.52 -0.89 27.16
N GLU A 392 -30.81 -1.78 26.21
CA GLU A 392 -31.91 -2.72 26.29
C GLU A 392 -31.67 -3.80 27.36
N MET A 393 -30.49 -4.45 27.30
CA MET A 393 -30.12 -5.57 28.17
C MET A 393 -29.83 -5.15 29.62
N TYR A 394 -29.32 -3.94 29.83
CA TYR A 394 -28.93 -3.43 31.14
C TYR A 394 -29.61 -2.10 31.47
N PRO A 395 -30.91 -2.12 31.85
CA PRO A 395 -31.66 -0.91 32.18
C PRO A 395 -31.05 -0.06 33.29
N GLU A 396 -30.25 -0.65 34.18
CA GLU A 396 -29.55 0.02 35.27
C GLU A 396 -28.51 1.05 34.81
N TRP A 397 -28.04 0.96 33.57
CA TRP A 397 -27.08 1.89 32.96
C TRP A 397 -27.74 3.05 32.21
N ARG A 398 -29.07 3.02 32.04
CA ARG A 398 -29.82 4.14 31.46
C ARG A 398 -29.62 5.39 32.32
N GLU A 399 -29.48 6.54 31.67
CA GLU A 399 -29.14 7.83 32.30
C GLU A 399 -27.77 7.91 33.00
N LYS A 400 -26.99 6.81 33.03
CA LYS A 400 -25.65 6.75 33.67
C LYS A 400 -24.51 6.63 32.68
N VAL A 401 -24.76 6.30 31.42
CA VAL A 401 -23.72 6.11 30.39
C VAL A 401 -23.99 6.98 29.18
N VAL A 402 -22.97 7.69 28.68
CA VAL A 402 -23.02 8.45 27.44
C VAL A 402 -22.00 7.90 26.44
N LEU A 403 -22.44 7.70 25.19
CA LEU A 403 -21.56 7.42 24.06
C LEU A 403 -21.25 8.72 23.31
N ILE A 404 -19.99 9.14 23.33
CA ILE A 404 -19.49 10.25 22.54
C ILE A 404 -18.83 9.70 21.28
N GLN A 405 -19.52 9.81 20.15
CA GLN A 405 -19.03 9.37 18.85
C GLN A 405 -18.63 10.59 18.00
N VAL A 406 -17.33 10.68 17.70
CA VAL A 406 -16.78 11.68 16.80
C VAL A 406 -16.59 11.01 15.44
N THR A 407 -17.24 11.52 14.40
CA THR A 407 -17.02 11.04 13.04
C THR A 407 -16.31 12.11 12.24
N SER A 408 -15.12 11.79 11.74
CA SER A 408 -14.51 12.62 10.71
C SER A 408 -15.27 12.38 9.41
N PRO A 409 -15.67 13.44 8.68
CA PRO A 409 -16.17 13.27 7.33
C PRO A 409 -15.19 12.40 6.55
N THR A 410 -15.69 11.42 5.79
CA THR A 410 -14.94 10.96 4.62
C THR A 410 -14.65 12.20 3.77
N SER A 411 -13.52 12.21 3.07
CA SER A 411 -13.04 13.36 2.29
C SER A 411 -14.25 14.08 1.68
N VAL A 412 -14.38 15.39 1.89
CA VAL A 412 -15.45 16.24 1.31
C VAL A 412 -15.42 16.21 -0.24
N GLU A 413 -14.52 15.41 -0.81
CA GLU A 413 -13.98 15.39 -2.15
C GLU A 413 -14.22 14.03 -2.83
N ALA A 414 -14.85 13.05 -2.17
CA ALA A 414 -15.45 11.92 -2.87
C ALA A 414 -16.64 12.47 -3.70
N GLU A 415 -16.64 12.28 -5.02
CA GLU A 415 -17.74 12.72 -5.88
C GLU A 415 -18.94 11.75 -5.83
N LYS A 416 -20.07 12.24 -6.38
CA LYS A 416 -21.48 11.81 -6.34
C LYS A 416 -21.89 10.35 -6.13
N GLU A 417 -21.07 9.34 -6.42
CA GLU A 417 -21.46 7.92 -6.30
C GLU A 417 -20.90 7.22 -5.06
N ASP A 418 -19.63 7.45 -4.68
CA ASP A 418 -19.14 7.05 -3.34
C ASP A 418 -19.83 7.91 -2.26
N LEU A 419 -20.25 9.13 -2.63
CA LEU A 419 -21.20 9.91 -1.85
C LEU A 419 -22.52 9.18 -1.63
N GLU A 420 -23.02 8.32 -2.52
CA GLU A 420 -24.27 7.61 -2.25
C GLU A 420 -24.10 6.62 -1.10
N ASP A 421 -23.02 5.83 -1.10
CA ASP A 421 -22.77 4.86 -0.04
C ASP A 421 -22.35 5.54 1.27
N ASP A 422 -21.51 6.58 1.21
CA ASP A 422 -21.17 7.38 2.40
C ASP A 422 -22.38 8.16 2.92
N THR A 423 -23.24 8.68 2.04
CA THR A 423 -24.51 9.33 2.43
C THR A 423 -25.49 8.32 3.00
N LYS A 424 -25.57 7.10 2.47
CA LYS A 424 -26.36 6.01 3.06
C LYS A 424 -25.84 5.66 4.45
N VAL A 425 -24.53 5.55 4.63
CA VAL A 425 -23.89 5.31 5.94
C VAL A 425 -24.16 6.47 6.90
N ALA A 426 -23.98 7.71 6.47
CA ALA A 426 -24.26 8.90 7.24
C ALA A 426 -25.73 8.98 7.67
N THR A 427 -26.64 8.77 6.72
CA THR A 427 -28.08 8.74 6.96
C THR A 427 -28.41 7.66 7.98
N ARG A 428 -27.87 6.45 7.80
CA ARG A 428 -28.11 5.33 8.71
C ARG A 428 -27.58 5.60 10.12
N VAL A 429 -26.39 6.20 10.23
CA VAL A 429 -25.82 6.61 11.51
C VAL A 429 -26.70 7.66 12.20
N ASN A 430 -27.15 8.69 11.47
CA ASN A 430 -28.05 9.71 12.01
C ASN A 430 -29.39 9.11 12.47
N GLU A 431 -30.00 8.21 11.68
CA GLU A 431 -31.21 7.48 12.08
C GLU A 431 -31.01 6.71 13.38
N LEU A 432 -29.89 5.98 13.51
CA LEU A 432 -29.57 5.21 14.72
C LEU A 432 -29.39 6.14 15.93
N VAL A 433 -28.67 7.25 15.78
CA VAL A 433 -28.48 8.25 16.84
C VAL A 433 -29.84 8.81 17.29
N MET A 434 -30.68 9.24 16.34
CA MET A 434 -32.01 9.78 16.64
C MET A 434 -32.91 8.75 17.32
N ARG A 435 -32.88 7.49 16.86
CA ARG A 435 -33.66 6.40 17.46
C ARG A 435 -33.24 6.11 18.89
N ILE A 436 -31.94 5.98 19.16
CA ILE A 436 -31.41 5.68 20.50
C ILE A 436 -31.74 6.84 21.46
N ASN A 437 -31.51 8.08 21.02
CA ASN A 437 -31.80 9.27 21.83
C ASN A 437 -33.31 9.46 22.06
N GLY A 438 -34.16 9.14 21.07
CA GLY A 438 -35.61 9.21 21.22
C GLY A 438 -36.17 8.15 22.17
N MET A 439 -35.56 6.96 22.22
CA MET A 439 -36.03 5.83 23.03
C MET A 439 -35.49 5.84 24.47
N TYR A 440 -34.24 6.24 24.67
CA TYR A 440 -33.55 6.19 25.97
C TYR A 440 -33.11 7.55 26.51
N GLY A 441 -33.34 8.63 25.77
CA GLY A 441 -33.08 10.00 26.23
C GLY A 441 -34.22 10.58 27.06
N SER A 442 -33.92 11.67 27.75
CA SER A 442 -34.86 12.52 28.49
C SER A 442 -34.52 13.99 28.25
N LEU A 443 -35.36 14.92 28.74
CA LEU A 443 -35.17 16.37 28.50
C LEU A 443 -33.78 16.90 28.89
N GLY A 444 -33.15 16.30 29.91
CA GLY A 444 -31.83 16.67 30.41
C GLY A 444 -30.71 15.69 30.06
N PHE A 445 -30.99 14.63 29.30
CA PHE A 445 -30.02 13.57 29.05
C PHE A 445 -30.18 12.96 27.66
N SER A 446 -29.10 12.95 26.90
CA SER A 446 -29.03 12.27 25.61
C SER A 446 -27.93 11.20 25.67
N PRO A 447 -28.28 9.91 25.50
CA PRO A 447 -27.34 8.79 25.64
C PRO A 447 -26.27 8.76 24.56
N VAL A 448 -26.53 9.31 23.37
CA VAL A 448 -25.55 9.42 22.28
C VAL A 448 -25.30 10.89 21.92
N GLN A 449 -24.03 11.26 21.89
CA GLN A 449 -23.53 12.55 21.43
C GLN A 449 -22.71 12.32 20.16
N HIS A 450 -23.29 12.69 19.01
CA HIS A 450 -22.65 12.50 17.72
C HIS A 450 -22.12 13.82 17.18
N TYR A 451 -20.81 13.86 16.92
CA TYR A 451 -20.11 15.03 16.39
C TYR A 451 -19.56 14.71 14.99
N PRO A 452 -20.29 15.06 13.91
CA PRO A 452 -19.85 14.87 12.52
C PRO A 452 -18.87 15.97 12.08
N GLN A 453 -17.87 16.25 12.93
CA GLN A 453 -16.92 17.33 12.70
C GLN A 453 -15.52 16.97 13.16
N TYR A 454 -14.57 17.72 12.66
CA TYR A 454 -13.19 17.67 13.12
C TYR A 454 -13.04 18.37 14.47
N LEU A 455 -12.54 17.65 15.46
CA LEU A 455 -12.12 18.24 16.73
C LEU A 455 -10.77 18.96 16.59
N SER A 456 -10.56 19.98 17.43
CA SER A 456 -9.22 20.51 17.68
C SER A 456 -8.37 19.45 18.40
N GLN A 457 -7.04 19.56 18.27
CA GLN A 457 -6.12 18.62 18.93
C GLN A 457 -6.36 18.58 20.46
N ASN A 458 -6.61 19.73 21.07
CA ASN A 458 -6.85 19.81 22.51
C ASN A 458 -8.16 19.13 22.93
N GLU A 459 -9.24 19.28 22.14
CA GLU A 459 -10.51 18.58 22.40
C GLU A 459 -10.36 17.08 22.24
N TYR A 460 -9.60 16.66 21.23
CA TYR A 460 -9.38 15.25 20.95
C TYR A 460 -8.71 14.54 22.15
N PHE A 461 -7.59 15.07 22.64
CA PHE A 461 -6.91 14.46 23.77
C PHE A 461 -7.69 14.60 25.09
N ALA A 462 -8.42 15.70 25.27
CA ALA A 462 -9.31 15.84 26.43
C ALA A 462 -10.40 14.77 26.44
N LEU A 463 -10.99 14.48 25.27
CA LEU A 463 -12.00 13.44 25.10
C LEU A 463 -11.42 12.04 25.37
N LEU A 464 -10.25 11.72 24.80
CA LEU A 464 -9.60 10.43 25.04
C LEU A 464 -9.24 10.21 26.52
N ARG A 465 -8.74 11.25 27.21
CA ARG A 465 -8.45 11.21 28.66
C ARG A 465 -9.72 11.03 29.49
N ALA A 466 -10.83 11.68 29.12
CA ALA A 466 -12.07 11.65 29.87
C ALA A 466 -12.87 10.34 29.72
N GLY A 467 -12.60 9.55 28.67
CA GLY A 467 -13.33 8.33 28.35
C GLY A 467 -13.11 7.20 29.37
N ASP A 468 -14.19 6.71 29.98
CA ASP A 468 -14.22 5.52 30.83
C ASP A 468 -14.15 4.20 30.01
N ILE A 469 -14.43 4.22 28.70
CA ILE A 469 -14.21 3.10 27.77
C ILE A 469 -13.79 3.66 26.40
N GLY A 470 -12.75 3.09 25.78
CA GLY A 470 -12.46 3.27 24.36
C GLY A 470 -13.12 2.16 23.55
N LEU A 471 -14.03 2.47 22.64
CA LEU A 471 -14.79 1.46 21.87
C LEU A 471 -14.48 1.54 20.37
N ILE A 472 -13.75 0.54 19.88
CA ILE A 472 -13.32 0.43 18.48
C ILE A 472 -13.98 -0.79 17.82
N THR A 473 -14.90 -0.55 16.89
CA THR A 473 -15.75 -1.58 16.25
C THR A 473 -15.46 -1.76 14.75
N SER A 474 -14.24 -1.45 14.31
CA SER A 474 -13.83 -1.59 12.91
C SER A 474 -14.16 -2.98 12.36
N VAL A 475 -14.88 -3.03 11.24
CA VAL A 475 -15.20 -4.27 10.52
C VAL A 475 -13.95 -4.85 9.86
N ARG A 476 -13.08 -3.98 9.33
CA ARG A 476 -11.79 -4.37 8.77
C ARG A 476 -10.88 -3.15 8.75
N ASP A 477 -9.68 -3.26 9.32
CA ASP A 477 -8.75 -2.14 9.41
C ASP A 477 -7.30 -2.62 9.35
N GLY A 478 -6.44 -1.85 8.70
CA GLY A 478 -5.01 -2.16 8.62
C GLY A 478 -4.33 -1.97 9.98
N MET A 479 -4.55 -0.81 10.59
CA MET A 479 -4.08 -0.44 11.92
C MET A 479 -4.95 0.69 12.47
N ASN A 480 -5.37 0.59 13.73
CA ASN A 480 -6.17 1.61 14.41
C ASN A 480 -5.31 2.47 15.34
N THR A 481 -4.86 3.65 14.88
CA THR A 481 -4.02 4.55 15.68
C THR A 481 -4.76 5.12 16.89
N THR A 482 -6.08 5.31 16.81
CA THR A 482 -6.90 5.82 17.91
C THR A 482 -6.86 4.90 19.13
N SER A 483 -6.84 3.58 18.94
CA SER A 483 -6.68 2.62 20.03
C SER A 483 -5.35 2.80 20.78
N LEU A 484 -4.26 3.04 20.05
CA LEU A 484 -2.93 3.28 20.63
C LEU A 484 -2.88 4.63 21.35
N GLU A 485 -3.45 5.69 20.75
CA GLU A 485 -3.53 7.01 21.34
C GLU A 485 -4.38 7.01 22.63
N TYR A 486 -5.47 6.23 22.66
CA TYR A 486 -6.31 6.06 23.84
C TYR A 486 -5.54 5.42 25.00
N ILE A 487 -4.77 4.36 24.74
CA ILE A 487 -3.93 3.70 25.75
C ILE A 487 -2.95 4.72 26.37
N ILE A 488 -2.31 5.57 25.58
CA ILE A 488 -1.40 6.60 26.10
C ILE A 488 -2.15 7.64 26.94
N CYS A 489 -3.34 8.05 26.52
CA CYS A 489 -4.18 8.99 27.27
C CYS A 489 -4.69 8.42 28.60
N GLN A 490 -4.80 7.09 28.72
CA GLN A 490 -5.27 6.40 29.92
C GLN A 490 -4.17 6.11 30.95
N LYS A 491 -3.01 6.76 30.84
CA LYS A 491 -1.88 6.62 31.79
C LYS A 491 -2.29 6.77 33.26
N GLU A 492 -3.19 7.69 33.57
CA GLU A 492 -3.70 7.90 34.95
C GLU A 492 -5.10 7.30 35.18
N GLY A 493 -5.91 7.16 34.13
CA GLY A 493 -7.32 6.77 34.25
C GLY A 493 -7.59 5.27 34.24
N ASN A 494 -6.63 4.46 33.77
CA ASN A 494 -6.73 2.99 33.64
C ASN A 494 -8.00 2.49 32.91
N ALA A 495 -8.63 3.32 32.08
CA ALA A 495 -9.90 2.95 31.48
C ALA A 495 -9.72 1.86 30.41
N PRO A 496 -10.61 0.84 30.37
CA PRO A 496 -10.47 -0.30 29.47
C PRO A 496 -10.68 0.07 28.00
N LEU A 497 -9.95 -0.62 27.13
CA LEU A 497 -10.10 -0.58 25.68
C LEU A 497 -10.86 -1.82 25.19
N ILE A 498 -11.93 -1.59 24.42
CA ILE A 498 -12.66 -2.60 23.68
C ILE A 498 -12.29 -2.48 22.20
N LEU A 499 -11.79 -3.56 21.60
CA LEU A 499 -11.21 -3.59 20.27
C LEU A 499 -11.76 -4.73 19.41
N SER A 500 -12.23 -4.41 18.21
CA SER A 500 -12.60 -5.40 17.21
C SER A 500 -11.47 -6.38 16.89
N GLU A 501 -11.77 -7.67 16.88
CA GLU A 501 -10.85 -8.73 16.46
C GLU A 501 -10.44 -8.62 14.98
N PHE A 502 -11.20 -7.86 14.18
CA PHE A 502 -10.91 -7.60 12.77
C PHE A 502 -10.02 -6.36 12.55
N SER A 503 -9.60 -5.69 13.61
CA SER A 503 -8.57 -4.64 13.54
C SER A 503 -7.19 -5.27 13.39
N GLY A 504 -6.35 -4.77 12.49
CA GLY A 504 -4.96 -5.23 12.39
C GLY A 504 -4.13 -4.95 13.64
N THR A 505 -4.60 -4.07 14.54
CA THR A 505 -4.00 -3.84 15.87
C THR A 505 -4.33 -4.94 16.88
N ALA A 506 -5.36 -5.76 16.65
CA ALA A 506 -5.83 -6.76 17.61
C ALA A 506 -4.75 -7.78 17.98
N GLY A 507 -3.96 -8.23 16.98
CA GLY A 507 -2.85 -9.16 17.22
C GLY A 507 -1.71 -8.57 18.06
N SER A 508 -1.57 -7.25 18.09
CA SER A 508 -0.54 -6.54 18.88
C SER A 508 -1.01 -6.22 20.31
N LEU A 509 -2.33 -6.05 20.52
CA LEU A 509 -2.92 -5.64 21.79
C LEU A 509 -3.72 -6.78 22.44
N SER A 510 -3.07 -7.91 22.73
CA SER A 510 -3.70 -9.15 23.23
C SER A 510 -4.44 -9.01 24.56
N ASP A 511 -4.04 -8.05 25.40
CA ASP A 511 -4.67 -7.80 26.71
C ASP A 511 -5.93 -6.90 26.61
N ALA A 512 -6.23 -6.34 25.43
CA ALA A 512 -7.45 -5.55 25.23
C ALA A 512 -8.70 -6.45 25.23
N ILE A 513 -9.87 -5.85 25.46
CA ILE A 513 -11.14 -6.60 25.40
C ILE A 513 -11.51 -6.80 23.93
N HIS A 514 -11.30 -7.99 23.41
CA HIS A 514 -11.64 -8.31 22.02
C HIS A 514 -13.14 -8.58 21.83
N ILE A 515 -13.69 -8.04 20.75
CA ILE A 515 -15.08 -8.21 20.33
C ILE A 515 -15.19 -8.60 18.86
N ASN A 516 -16.25 -9.34 18.54
CA ASN A 516 -16.77 -9.43 17.18
C ASN A 516 -17.83 -8.31 17.01
N PRO A 517 -17.59 -7.26 16.20
CA PRO A 517 -18.54 -6.15 16.01
C PRO A 517 -19.86 -6.59 15.36
N TRP A 518 -19.96 -7.79 14.79
CA TRP A 518 -21.19 -8.34 14.24
C TRP A 518 -22.08 -9.01 15.30
N ASP A 519 -21.51 -9.42 16.44
CA ASP A 519 -22.27 -9.94 17.56
C ASP A 519 -22.65 -8.80 18.51
N LEU A 520 -23.77 -8.14 18.20
CA LEU A 520 -24.24 -6.97 18.95
C LEU A 520 -24.50 -7.27 20.43
N SER A 521 -24.97 -8.48 20.76
CA SER A 521 -25.21 -8.86 22.15
C SER A 521 -23.89 -9.15 22.87
N GLY A 522 -22.96 -9.83 22.21
CA GLY A 522 -21.60 -10.01 22.74
C GLY A 522 -20.89 -8.69 23.00
N VAL A 523 -21.01 -7.70 22.09
CA VAL A 523 -20.46 -6.34 22.33
C VAL A 523 -21.12 -5.69 23.53
N ALA A 524 -22.45 -5.78 23.66
CA ALA A 524 -23.18 -5.24 24.80
C ALA A 524 -22.73 -5.86 26.14
N GLU A 525 -22.52 -7.17 26.19
CA GLU A 525 -21.97 -7.86 27.36
C GLU A 525 -20.56 -7.38 27.70
N LYS A 526 -19.69 -7.18 26.69
CA LYS A 526 -18.33 -6.66 26.91
C LYS A 526 -18.33 -5.20 27.38
N ILE A 527 -19.26 -4.37 26.91
CA ILE A 527 -19.45 -3.01 27.43
C ILE A 527 -19.81 -3.07 28.92
N ASN A 528 -20.80 -3.89 29.31
CA ASN A 528 -21.17 -4.05 30.72
C ASN A 528 -19.98 -4.57 31.56
N ALA A 529 -19.29 -5.61 31.09
CA ALA A 529 -18.13 -6.18 31.77
C ALA A 529 -16.99 -5.16 31.95
N ALA A 530 -16.78 -4.26 30.98
CA ALA A 530 -15.80 -3.18 31.08
C ALA A 530 -16.21 -2.12 32.10
N LEU A 531 -17.49 -1.74 32.17
CA LEU A 531 -18.03 -0.79 33.15
C LEU A 531 -17.97 -1.33 34.59
N THR A 532 -18.19 -2.63 34.78
CA THR A 532 -18.15 -3.31 36.09
C THR A 532 -16.79 -3.92 36.44
N MET A 533 -15.77 -3.73 35.59
CA MET A 533 -14.42 -4.26 35.82
C MET A 533 -13.81 -3.67 37.10
N SER A 534 -13.17 -4.52 37.92
CA SER A 534 -12.46 -4.08 39.12
C SER A 534 -11.23 -3.23 38.76
N GLU A 535 -10.85 -2.33 39.67
CA GLU A 535 -9.72 -1.42 39.44
C GLU A 535 -8.40 -2.19 39.24
N ASP A 536 -8.17 -3.27 40.01
CA ASP A 536 -6.96 -4.10 39.85
C ASP A 536 -6.82 -4.67 38.43
N LYS A 537 -7.92 -5.15 37.84
CA LYS A 537 -7.93 -5.70 36.47
C LYS A 537 -7.72 -4.61 35.42
N ARG A 538 -8.30 -3.43 35.65
CA ARG A 538 -8.11 -2.25 34.80
C ARG A 538 -6.65 -1.80 34.79
N GLN A 539 -6.05 -1.69 35.98
CA GLN A 539 -4.64 -1.31 36.13
C GLN A 539 -3.70 -2.34 35.50
N GLU A 540 -3.97 -3.63 35.68
CA GLU A 540 -3.18 -4.70 35.06
C GLU A 540 -3.24 -4.64 33.52
N MET A 541 -4.45 -4.55 32.96
CA MET A 541 -4.67 -4.38 31.52
C MET A 541 -3.94 -3.16 31.00
N GLN A 542 -4.16 -2.00 31.62
CA GLN A 542 -3.54 -0.74 31.21
C GLN A 542 -2.01 -0.80 31.28
N SER A 543 -1.43 -1.39 32.32
CA SER A 543 0.02 -1.50 32.47
C SER A 543 0.66 -2.31 31.32
N ARG A 544 0.03 -3.43 30.93
CA ARG A 544 0.50 -4.27 29.82
C ARG A 544 0.36 -3.58 28.48
N LEU A 545 -0.80 -2.98 28.21
CA LEU A 545 -1.07 -2.25 26.97
C LEU A 545 -0.14 -1.03 26.84
N TYR A 546 0.01 -0.23 27.89
CA TYR A 546 0.89 0.95 27.88
C TYR A 546 2.35 0.56 27.64
N ARG A 547 2.84 -0.52 28.28
CA ARG A 547 4.19 -1.06 28.01
C ARG A 547 4.35 -1.46 26.54
N HIS A 548 3.37 -2.17 25.99
CA HIS A 548 3.43 -2.58 24.59
C HIS A 548 3.54 -1.38 23.63
N VAL A 549 2.65 -0.39 23.78
CA VAL A 549 2.58 0.79 22.89
C VAL A 549 3.84 1.67 23.00
N THR A 550 4.42 1.79 24.20
CA THR A 550 5.64 2.58 24.41
C THR A 550 6.90 1.89 23.88
N GLU A 551 7.00 0.56 23.96
CA GLU A 551 8.13 -0.22 23.45
C GLU A 551 8.06 -0.47 21.92
N HIS A 552 6.84 -0.64 21.39
CA HIS A 552 6.56 -0.91 19.98
C HIS A 552 6.03 0.34 19.26
N ASN A 553 6.73 1.45 19.47
CA ASN A 553 6.41 2.75 18.88
C ASN A 553 6.85 2.87 17.40
N VAL A 554 6.54 4.02 16.79
CA VAL A 554 6.87 4.30 15.39
C VAL A 554 8.38 4.23 15.09
N GLN A 555 9.22 4.66 16.03
CA GLN A 555 10.69 4.64 15.90
C GLN A 555 11.22 3.19 15.87
N SER A 556 10.67 2.33 16.74
CA SER A 556 10.95 0.89 16.79
C SER A 556 10.53 0.21 15.49
N TRP A 557 9.35 0.55 14.95
CA TRP A 557 8.83 0.02 13.70
C TRP A 557 9.76 0.29 12.51
N ILE A 558 10.08 1.56 12.23
CA ILE A 558 10.89 1.91 11.05
C ILE A 558 12.32 1.38 11.17
N THR A 559 12.89 1.37 12.38
CA THR A 559 14.23 0.81 12.63
C THR A 559 14.25 -0.70 12.37
N LYS A 560 13.24 -1.45 12.83
CA LYS A 560 13.11 -2.88 12.56
C LYS A 560 12.92 -3.16 11.07
N PHE A 561 12.11 -2.34 10.40
CA PHE A 561 11.86 -2.47 8.96
C PHE A 561 13.14 -2.26 8.16
N ILE A 562 13.84 -1.13 8.34
CA ILE A 562 15.11 -0.82 7.64
C ILE A 562 16.18 -1.88 7.95
N ARG A 563 16.26 -2.35 9.20
CA ARG A 563 17.16 -3.45 9.56
C ARG A 563 16.89 -4.71 8.75
N LYS A 564 15.61 -5.07 8.60
CA LYS A 564 15.26 -6.21 7.76
C LYS A 564 15.62 -5.94 6.31
N VAL A 565 15.40 -4.73 5.78
CA VAL A 565 15.77 -4.37 4.40
C VAL A 565 17.24 -4.68 4.11
N TYR A 566 18.18 -4.11 4.86
CA TYR A 566 19.60 -4.33 4.54
C TYR A 566 20.05 -5.78 4.78
N ASN A 567 19.45 -6.51 5.71
CA ASN A 567 19.71 -7.95 5.87
C ASN A 567 19.24 -8.75 4.64
N VAL A 568 18.03 -8.48 4.15
CA VAL A 568 17.53 -9.13 2.93
C VAL A 568 18.42 -8.83 1.74
N LEU A 569 18.86 -7.59 1.59
CA LEU A 569 19.74 -7.19 0.51
C LEU A 569 21.08 -7.93 0.60
N GLY A 570 21.65 -8.07 1.81
CA GLY A 570 22.94 -8.74 2.03
C GLY A 570 22.89 -10.23 1.69
N ASP A 571 21.79 -10.90 2.03
CA ASP A 571 21.55 -12.32 1.72
C ASP A 571 21.32 -12.57 0.21
N SER A 572 20.92 -11.54 -0.56
CA SER A 572 20.47 -11.68 -1.96
C SER A 572 21.60 -11.65 -3.00
N SER A 573 22.87 -11.55 -2.58
CA SER A 573 24.02 -11.28 -3.48
C SER A 573 24.38 -12.42 -4.45
N SER A 574 23.73 -13.59 -4.38
CA SER A 574 24.14 -14.78 -5.16
C SER A 574 23.29 -15.09 -6.41
N ALA A 575 22.24 -14.33 -6.70
CA ALA A 575 21.35 -14.61 -7.84
C ALA A 575 21.27 -13.42 -8.80
N ASN A 576 21.93 -13.51 -9.96
CA ASN A 576 21.70 -12.58 -11.06
C ASN A 576 20.25 -12.74 -11.55
N SER A 577 19.39 -11.81 -11.15
CA SER A 577 17.98 -11.76 -11.54
C SER A 577 17.84 -11.74 -13.07
N THR A 578 16.95 -12.57 -13.61
CA THR A 578 16.61 -12.48 -15.04
C THR A 578 15.71 -11.24 -15.21
N PRO A 579 16.12 -10.22 -16.00
CA PRO A 579 15.35 -9.00 -16.11
C PRO A 579 13.96 -9.27 -16.69
N LEU A 580 12.95 -8.53 -16.20
CA LEU A 580 11.61 -8.55 -16.78
C LEU A 580 11.66 -8.15 -18.25
N LEU A 581 10.92 -8.86 -19.10
CA LEU A 581 10.85 -8.58 -20.52
C LEU A 581 10.03 -7.30 -20.78
N ASP A 582 10.70 -6.20 -21.15
CA ASP A 582 10.04 -4.99 -21.61
C ASP A 582 9.35 -5.25 -22.96
N ARG A 583 8.02 -5.39 -22.93
CA ARG A 583 7.21 -5.70 -24.11
C ARG A 583 7.22 -4.58 -25.15
N ALA A 584 7.28 -3.32 -24.72
CA ALA A 584 7.25 -2.18 -25.63
C ALA A 584 8.60 -2.06 -26.37
N LEU A 585 9.70 -2.20 -25.63
CA LEU A 585 11.03 -2.28 -26.21
C LEU A 585 11.17 -3.49 -27.13
N LEU A 586 10.73 -4.67 -26.69
CA LEU A 586 10.73 -5.89 -27.50
C LEU A 586 9.95 -5.68 -28.80
N LEU A 587 8.74 -5.13 -28.76
CA LEU A 587 7.94 -4.89 -29.96
C LEU A 587 8.60 -3.90 -30.91
N THR A 588 9.24 -2.86 -30.37
CA THR A 588 9.95 -1.86 -31.14
C THR A 588 11.18 -2.47 -31.83
N GLN A 589 12.00 -3.21 -31.09
CA GLN A 589 13.17 -3.92 -31.61
C GLN A 589 12.77 -5.04 -32.58
N TYR A 590 11.70 -5.78 -32.29
CA TYR A 590 11.16 -6.82 -33.16
C TYR A 590 10.77 -6.24 -34.52
N ARG A 591 10.12 -5.08 -34.56
CA ARG A 591 9.68 -4.45 -35.82
C ARG A 591 10.85 -3.89 -36.63
N SER A 592 11.90 -3.40 -35.99
CA SER A 592 13.06 -2.81 -36.67
C SER A 592 14.12 -3.83 -37.09
N ALA A 593 14.20 -4.99 -36.43
CA ALA A 593 15.20 -6.00 -36.70
C ALA A 593 15.01 -6.70 -38.06
N ASN A 594 16.12 -6.88 -38.79
CA ASN A 594 16.14 -7.56 -40.09
C ASN A 594 16.35 -9.08 -39.97
N LYS A 595 16.88 -9.55 -38.84
CA LYS A 595 17.00 -10.96 -38.47
C LYS A 595 16.72 -11.10 -36.98
N ARG A 596 15.96 -12.12 -36.60
CA ARG A 596 15.45 -12.32 -35.25
C ARG A 596 15.60 -13.79 -34.89
N LEU A 597 16.25 -14.06 -33.75
CA LEU A 597 16.46 -15.42 -33.25
C LEU A 597 15.54 -15.66 -32.06
N PHE A 598 14.76 -16.74 -32.13
CA PHE A 598 13.93 -17.23 -31.04
C PHE A 598 14.42 -18.60 -30.64
N MET A 599 14.66 -18.79 -29.35
CA MET A 599 15.10 -20.07 -28.79
C MET A 599 14.13 -20.42 -27.66
N PHE A 600 13.41 -21.52 -27.82
CA PHE A 600 12.43 -21.99 -26.86
C PHE A 600 12.87 -23.33 -26.30
N ASP A 601 12.94 -23.41 -24.98
CA ASP A 601 13.04 -24.68 -24.30
C ASP A 601 11.74 -25.48 -24.48
N TYR A 602 11.83 -26.81 -24.57
CA TYR A 602 10.65 -27.64 -24.84
C TYR A 602 9.87 -27.96 -23.57
N ASP A 603 10.55 -28.55 -22.59
CA ASP A 603 9.96 -29.02 -21.33
C ASP A 603 9.88 -27.84 -20.34
N GLY A 604 8.71 -27.61 -19.74
CA GLY A 604 8.47 -26.49 -18.82
C GLY A 604 8.19 -25.13 -19.48
N THR A 605 8.57 -24.93 -20.75
CA THR A 605 8.27 -23.71 -21.50
C THR A 605 7.18 -23.91 -22.55
N LEU A 606 7.36 -24.83 -23.50
CA LEU A 606 6.37 -25.12 -24.55
C LEU A 606 5.35 -26.16 -24.10
N THR A 607 5.79 -27.14 -23.31
CA THR A 607 4.94 -28.18 -22.74
C THR A 607 5.13 -28.23 -21.22
N PRO A 608 4.10 -28.57 -20.42
CA PRO A 608 4.27 -28.68 -18.98
C PRO A 608 5.22 -29.83 -18.61
N ILE A 609 5.98 -29.69 -17.52
CA ILE A 609 6.81 -30.77 -16.99
C ILE A 609 5.88 -31.90 -16.49
N VAL A 610 6.00 -33.08 -17.10
CA VAL A 610 5.22 -34.27 -16.79
C VAL A 610 6.11 -35.37 -16.22
N ARG A 611 5.54 -36.24 -15.37
CA ARG A 611 6.28 -37.37 -14.77
C ARG A 611 6.72 -38.38 -15.82
N GLU A 612 5.86 -38.68 -16.77
CA GLU A 612 6.17 -39.58 -17.88
C GLU A 612 6.60 -38.75 -19.08
N PRO A 613 7.87 -38.85 -19.52
CA PRO A 613 8.39 -37.96 -20.53
C PRO A 613 7.59 -38.02 -21.84
N SER A 614 7.12 -39.19 -22.26
CA SER A 614 6.34 -39.36 -23.50
C SER A 614 4.99 -38.63 -23.51
N ALA A 615 4.46 -38.22 -22.35
CA ALA A 615 3.21 -37.50 -22.21
C ALA A 615 3.33 -35.97 -22.43
N ALA A 616 4.54 -35.45 -22.66
CA ALA A 616 4.80 -34.03 -22.88
C ALA A 616 4.41 -33.60 -24.31
N VAL A 617 3.14 -33.76 -24.67
CA VAL A 617 2.65 -33.52 -26.04
C VAL A 617 2.24 -32.05 -26.22
N PRO A 618 2.66 -31.37 -27.31
CA PRO A 618 2.32 -29.98 -27.54
C PRO A 618 0.86 -29.84 -27.99
N SER A 619 0.18 -28.80 -27.47
CA SER A 619 -1.21 -28.51 -27.87
C SER A 619 -1.32 -27.99 -29.30
N GLU A 620 -2.46 -28.19 -29.97
CA GLU A 620 -2.70 -27.67 -31.33
C GLU A 620 -2.52 -26.16 -31.43
N ARG A 621 -2.98 -25.41 -30.40
CA ARG A 621 -2.81 -23.95 -30.33
C ARG A 621 -1.34 -23.56 -30.35
N LEU A 622 -0.49 -24.31 -29.64
CA LEU A 622 0.94 -24.05 -29.61
C LEU A 622 1.58 -24.29 -30.98
N ILE A 623 1.26 -25.43 -31.61
CA ILE A 623 1.76 -25.79 -32.94
C ILE A 623 1.42 -24.69 -33.94
N HIS A 624 0.15 -24.26 -33.96
CA HIS A 624 -0.29 -23.14 -34.82
C HIS A 624 0.45 -21.83 -34.53
N THR A 625 0.75 -21.54 -33.26
CA THR A 625 1.50 -20.34 -32.87
C THR A 625 2.94 -20.38 -33.37
N LEU A 626 3.61 -21.53 -33.25
CA LEU A 626 4.95 -21.75 -33.79
C LEU A 626 4.97 -21.65 -35.31
N ASP A 627 3.93 -22.16 -35.99
CA ASP A 627 3.76 -22.05 -37.44
C ASP A 627 3.66 -20.59 -37.91
N LEU A 628 2.83 -19.80 -37.23
CA LEU A 628 2.70 -18.37 -37.49
C LEU A 628 4.02 -17.64 -37.22
N LEU A 629 4.69 -17.93 -36.11
CA LEU A 629 5.96 -17.27 -35.76
C LEU A 629 7.07 -17.58 -36.77
N ALA A 630 7.18 -18.84 -37.20
CA ALA A 630 8.15 -19.30 -38.17
C ALA A 630 7.76 -18.98 -39.63
N SER A 631 6.55 -18.48 -39.89
CA SER A 631 6.14 -18.06 -41.24
C SER A 631 6.79 -16.74 -41.68
N ASP A 632 7.24 -15.92 -40.73
CA ASP A 632 7.98 -14.70 -41.03
C ASP A 632 9.44 -15.06 -41.36
N PRO A 633 9.93 -14.78 -42.59
CA PRO A 633 11.26 -15.22 -43.03
C PRO A 633 12.41 -14.51 -42.31
N LYS A 634 12.15 -13.42 -41.58
CA LYS A 634 13.17 -12.78 -40.74
C LYS A 634 13.35 -13.48 -39.40
N ASN A 635 12.48 -14.43 -39.04
CA ASN A 635 12.53 -15.17 -37.79
C ASN A 635 13.22 -16.52 -38.01
N ALA A 636 14.29 -16.76 -37.24
CA ALA A 636 14.85 -18.08 -37.03
C ALA A 636 14.32 -18.62 -35.70
N VAL A 637 13.49 -19.65 -35.75
CA VAL A 637 12.85 -20.23 -34.55
C VAL A 637 13.48 -21.58 -34.25
N TRP A 638 14.00 -21.73 -33.03
CA TRP A 638 14.68 -22.92 -32.55
C TRP A 638 13.98 -23.50 -31.33
N ILE A 639 13.83 -24.82 -31.33
CA ILE A 639 13.33 -25.60 -30.21
C ILE A 639 14.53 -26.34 -29.60
N ILE A 640 14.84 -26.03 -28.35
CA ILE A 640 15.90 -26.68 -27.56
C ILE A 640 15.23 -27.72 -26.68
N SER A 641 15.74 -28.94 -26.70
CA SER A 641 15.07 -30.04 -26.04
C SER A 641 16.05 -31.12 -25.60
N GLY A 642 15.77 -31.75 -24.45
CA GLY A 642 16.40 -33.00 -24.05
C GLY A 642 15.84 -34.22 -24.79
N ARG A 643 14.83 -34.04 -25.65
CA ARG A 643 14.13 -35.11 -26.36
C ARG A 643 14.92 -35.60 -27.57
N ASP A 644 14.71 -36.86 -27.92
CA ASP A 644 15.30 -37.45 -29.12
C ASP A 644 14.71 -36.86 -30.41
N GLN A 645 15.40 -37.14 -31.52
CA GLN A 645 15.01 -36.64 -32.84
C GLN A 645 13.64 -37.14 -33.29
N GLU A 646 13.30 -38.40 -32.97
CA GLU A 646 12.08 -39.03 -33.46
C GLU A 646 10.85 -38.44 -32.78
N PHE A 647 10.92 -38.22 -31.47
CA PHE A 647 9.87 -37.56 -30.70
C PHE A 647 9.62 -36.14 -31.21
N LEU A 648 10.68 -35.34 -31.42
CA LEU A 648 10.55 -33.97 -31.94
C LEU A 648 9.99 -33.96 -33.37
N LYS A 649 10.43 -34.91 -34.22
CA LYS A 649 9.96 -35.05 -35.59
C LYS A 649 8.48 -35.42 -35.64
N GLN A 650 8.04 -36.34 -34.78
CA GLN A 650 6.64 -36.77 -34.69
C GLN A 650 5.71 -35.62 -34.28
N HIS A 651 6.12 -34.81 -33.29
CA HIS A 651 5.21 -33.84 -32.67
C HIS A 651 5.31 -32.42 -33.27
N LEU A 652 6.48 -32.02 -33.76
CA LEU A 652 6.74 -30.68 -34.30
C LEU A 652 7.36 -30.68 -35.71
N GLY A 653 7.74 -31.84 -36.25
CA GLY A 653 8.45 -31.96 -37.52
C GLY A 653 7.64 -31.60 -38.77
N ASN A 654 6.31 -31.44 -38.64
CA ASN A 654 5.46 -30.96 -39.73
C ASN A 654 5.84 -29.54 -40.19
N ASN A 655 6.40 -28.72 -39.30
CA ASN A 655 6.88 -27.39 -39.63
C ASN A 655 8.37 -27.42 -39.97
N ARG A 656 8.66 -27.49 -41.27
CA ARG A 656 10.03 -27.50 -41.81
C ARG A 656 10.80 -26.20 -41.56
N ARG A 657 10.15 -25.11 -41.13
CA ARG A 657 10.81 -23.83 -40.82
C ARG A 657 11.31 -23.75 -39.37
N LEU A 658 11.08 -24.78 -38.55
CA LEU A 658 11.65 -24.86 -37.21
C LEU A 658 13.05 -25.47 -37.24
N GLY A 659 13.95 -24.89 -36.45
CA GLY A 659 15.21 -25.51 -36.07
C GLY A 659 15.05 -26.31 -34.79
N PHE A 660 15.82 -27.38 -34.65
CA PHE A 660 15.80 -28.25 -33.48
C PHE A 660 17.21 -28.45 -32.93
N SER A 661 17.31 -28.42 -31.61
CA SER A 661 18.44 -28.92 -30.84
C SER A 661 17.90 -30.04 -29.96
N ALA A 662 18.23 -31.27 -30.31
CA ALA A 662 17.72 -32.50 -29.69
C ALA A 662 18.80 -33.14 -28.81
N GLU A 663 18.36 -33.96 -27.86
CA GLU A 663 19.24 -34.69 -26.92
C GLU A 663 20.25 -33.75 -26.27
N HIS A 664 19.73 -32.63 -25.76
CA HIS A 664 20.50 -31.58 -25.09
C HIS A 664 21.60 -30.94 -25.96
N GLY A 665 21.42 -30.94 -27.28
CA GLY A 665 22.36 -30.32 -28.22
C GLY A 665 23.33 -31.28 -28.89
N SER A 666 23.21 -32.59 -28.65
CA SER A 666 23.98 -33.60 -29.37
C SER A 666 23.63 -33.63 -30.86
N PHE A 667 22.37 -33.33 -31.19
CA PHE A 667 21.89 -33.30 -32.55
C PHE A 667 21.23 -31.96 -32.89
N MET A 668 21.57 -31.41 -34.05
CA MET A 668 20.98 -30.17 -34.52
C MET A 668 20.33 -30.35 -35.88
N LYS A 669 19.19 -29.72 -36.10
CA LYS A 669 18.54 -29.60 -37.41
C LYS A 669 18.24 -28.14 -37.68
N HIS A 670 18.77 -27.60 -38.76
CA HIS A 670 18.60 -26.20 -39.10
C HIS A 670 17.18 -25.89 -39.62
N PRO A 671 16.64 -24.68 -39.36
CA PRO A 671 15.42 -24.20 -40.00
C PRO A 671 15.47 -24.32 -41.52
N GLY A 672 14.49 -25.01 -42.12
CA GLY A 672 14.41 -25.23 -43.57
C GLY A 672 15.22 -26.43 -44.09
N SER A 673 16.03 -27.08 -43.25
CA SER A 673 16.73 -28.32 -43.58
C SER A 673 15.90 -29.54 -43.16
N ASP A 674 16.14 -30.69 -43.78
CA ASP A 674 15.67 -31.99 -43.29
C ASP A 674 16.77 -32.82 -42.62
N GLU A 675 18.03 -32.40 -42.75
CA GLU A 675 19.19 -33.13 -42.27
C GLU A 675 19.47 -32.80 -40.80
N TRP A 676 19.71 -33.85 -40.02
CA TRP A 676 20.22 -33.76 -38.67
C TRP A 676 21.75 -33.85 -38.70
N GLU A 677 22.40 -32.89 -38.05
CA GLU A 677 23.82 -32.88 -37.81
C GLU A 677 24.10 -33.48 -36.43
N ASN A 678 24.92 -34.53 -36.39
CA ASN A 678 25.44 -35.09 -35.15
C ASN A 678 26.68 -34.31 -34.73
N LEU A 679 26.56 -33.53 -33.65
CA LEU A 679 27.68 -32.77 -33.12
C LEU A 679 28.63 -33.64 -32.28
N ALA A 680 28.14 -34.73 -31.69
CA ALA A 680 28.93 -35.63 -30.86
C ALA A 680 29.97 -36.43 -31.68
N GLU A 681 29.68 -36.71 -32.97
CA GLU A 681 30.62 -37.37 -33.89
C GLU A 681 31.93 -36.58 -34.11
N LYS A 682 31.94 -35.28 -33.79
CA LYS A 682 33.12 -34.41 -33.94
C LYS A 682 34.03 -34.38 -32.72
N PHE A 683 33.65 -35.04 -31.62
CA PHE A 683 34.40 -35.06 -30.37
C PHE A 683 35.12 -36.39 -30.16
N ASP A 684 36.35 -36.34 -29.65
CA ASP A 684 37.12 -37.53 -29.27
C ASP A 684 36.53 -38.14 -27.98
N MET A 685 35.94 -39.33 -28.11
CA MET A 685 35.27 -40.05 -27.03
C MET A 685 36.20 -41.00 -26.26
N GLY A 686 37.52 -40.88 -26.41
CA GLY A 686 38.51 -41.73 -25.73
C GLY A 686 38.37 -41.77 -24.20
N TRP A 687 37.89 -40.69 -23.58
CA TRP A 687 37.63 -40.58 -22.14
C TRP A 687 36.51 -41.52 -21.64
N GLN A 688 35.59 -41.92 -22.52
CA GLN A 688 34.45 -42.78 -22.18
C GLN A 688 34.90 -44.15 -21.69
N ALA A 689 36.01 -44.68 -22.23
CA ALA A 689 36.57 -45.96 -21.82
C ALA A 689 37.05 -45.93 -20.35
N GLU A 690 37.71 -44.85 -19.93
CA GLU A 690 38.19 -44.69 -18.56
C GLU A 690 37.03 -44.57 -17.55
N VAL A 691 35.99 -43.80 -17.92
CA VAL A 691 34.79 -43.62 -17.08
C VAL A 691 34.00 -44.93 -16.96
N MET A 692 33.86 -45.68 -18.05
CA MET A 692 33.20 -46.98 -18.03
C MET A 692 33.95 -48.00 -17.16
N GLU A 693 35.29 -47.97 -17.13
CA GLU A 693 36.08 -48.83 -16.24
C GLU A 693 35.83 -48.51 -14.76
N VAL A 694 35.68 -47.22 -14.43
CA VAL A 694 35.33 -46.77 -13.06
C VAL A 694 33.91 -47.22 -12.71
N PHE A 695 32.93 -47.03 -13.58
CA PHE A 695 31.55 -47.45 -13.33
C PHE A 695 31.41 -48.97 -13.24
N GLN A 696 32.16 -49.74 -14.03
CA GLN A 696 32.18 -51.19 -13.92
C GLN A 696 32.69 -51.64 -12.54
N LYS A 697 33.77 -51.01 -12.03
CA LYS A 697 34.30 -51.29 -10.68
C LYS A 697 33.28 -51.04 -9.57
N TYR A 698 32.40 -50.05 -9.71
CA TYR A 698 31.33 -49.79 -8.73
C TYR A 698 30.15 -50.73 -8.90
N THR A 699 29.79 -51.07 -10.14
CA THR A 699 28.72 -52.00 -10.46
C THR A 699 29.03 -53.42 -9.96
N ASP A 700 30.29 -53.87 -10.13
CA ASP A 700 30.75 -55.19 -9.68
C ASP A 700 30.79 -55.33 -8.14
N ARG A 701 30.91 -54.21 -7.41
CA ARG A 701 31.01 -54.21 -5.94
C ARG A 701 29.66 -54.20 -5.22
N VAL A 702 28.57 -53.90 -5.91
CA VAL A 702 27.25 -53.70 -5.30
C VAL A 702 26.21 -54.49 -6.07
N GLN A 703 25.75 -55.61 -5.50
CA GLN A 703 24.74 -56.47 -6.10
C GLN A 703 23.44 -55.70 -6.38
N GLY A 704 22.97 -55.75 -7.63
CA GLY A 704 21.72 -55.14 -8.08
C GLY A 704 21.88 -53.82 -8.82
N LEU A 705 23.09 -53.24 -8.89
CA LEU A 705 23.37 -52.12 -9.78
C LEU A 705 23.64 -52.64 -11.20
N TYR A 706 23.15 -51.91 -12.20
CA TYR A 706 23.51 -52.06 -13.60
C TYR A 706 23.85 -50.67 -14.16
N THR A 707 24.85 -50.61 -15.03
CA THR A 707 25.18 -49.39 -15.77
C THR A 707 24.12 -49.16 -16.84
N ASP A 708 23.31 -48.13 -16.64
CA ASP A 708 22.28 -47.76 -17.60
C ASP A 708 22.93 -47.15 -18.84
N THR A 709 22.63 -47.67 -20.04
CA THR A 709 23.24 -47.23 -21.31
C THR A 709 22.95 -45.77 -21.65
N TRP A 710 21.99 -45.14 -20.96
CA TRP A 710 21.66 -43.73 -21.02
C TRP A 710 22.76 -42.76 -20.53
N PHE A 711 23.77 -43.24 -19.80
CA PHE A 711 24.79 -42.36 -19.21
C PHE A 711 25.82 -41.84 -20.22
N THR A 712 26.09 -42.59 -21.28
CA THR A 712 27.12 -42.21 -22.28
C THR A 712 26.70 -41.07 -23.20
N GLN A 713 25.40 -40.81 -23.34
CA GLN A 713 24.88 -39.62 -24.04
C GLN A 713 24.86 -38.36 -23.16
N ARG A 714 24.70 -38.49 -21.84
CA ARG A 714 24.54 -37.34 -20.92
C ARG A 714 25.84 -36.66 -20.51
N THR A 715 26.99 -37.31 -20.68
CA THR A 715 28.27 -36.69 -20.27
C THR A 715 28.82 -35.70 -21.30
N LEU A 716 28.09 -35.49 -22.41
CA LEU A 716 28.43 -34.55 -23.48
C LEU A 716 27.79 -33.15 -23.33
N THR A 717 27.07 -32.88 -22.24
CA THR A 717 26.46 -31.55 -21.97
C THR A 717 27.18 -30.75 -20.92
#